data_AF-A0A4V6M1J9-F1
#
_entry.id   AF-A0A4V6M1J9-F1
#
_cell.length_a   1.000
_cell.length_b   1.000
_cell.length_c   1.000
_cell.angle_alpha   90.00
_cell.angle_beta   90.00
_cell.angle_gamma   90.00
#
_symmetry.space_group_name_H-M   'P 1'
#
loop_
_entity.id
_entity.type
_entity.pdbx_description
1 polymer ?
#
loop_
_entity_poly.entity_id
_entity_poly.type
_entity_poly.pdbx_seq_one_letter_code
_entity_poly.pdbx_strand_id
1 'polypeptide(L)'
;MSVFRPVVLSALLTSVAMGHAAAVPQAAPVAEPTAEYVNKGSRPATIAATLASHGLPSLQGKWYFAGPFDNPNGEGFETAYPPEKGVDLKATYPGKDGKKVAWEEFKGFTPGKVTNLMKFPGVKTNAAVYLYHAFESPSAFKLPLSFGSDDTLTVFFNGKRLVHENHSRGAAPDQDLAEADVKVGKNELLIKVCQGAGEWELYVSAADLPKGVVPETIRKRLERDFPPAAVVAGINQNATGEGKFYKVSTIPLPADCVLEVGGLGFRPDGKLLACTRRGEVWMVENPTSDSLSDVKVTKYAGGLHEALGLFVQDNDTVFVVQRPELTKIVEKGGVPSEFSTVCDKWGVSGDYHEFAFGPARDKAGNMFVTLNVGFGGGHQAKAPWRGWCVKVSPDGKMEPYAYGLRSPNGVNFSPDGELFYCDNQGEWVATNKMHHIKPGKFYGHQAGLRWVKDSPFAGKVPDKVPSGIRYDGVDKNGNQTDTYPDFDPPCVWFPYGRMGKSASEPVWDTTGGKFGPFTGQAFVGDQTNSCVMRVALEKVNGVYQGACFPFRSGLQCGVNRLCFAPDGSLMVGQTNRGWGSLGGKPYGLQRIAFEGKDPFDIHHVTLTKDGFDLVFTKPVNPDSIGAKAASVSSFTYIYKSDYGCPETDTRAEKVGKAKLSADGKTLSVPVDGLKKGRVFEIRLDGLTTADGEKVLHPEAYYTLNELVK
;
A
#
# COMPACT_ATOMS: atom_id res chain seq x y z
N MET A 1 88.42 -14.19 -20.77
CA MET A 1 87.76 -15.41 -20.29
C MET A 1 86.45 -15.60 -21.04
N SER A 2 86.14 -16.87 -21.31
CA SER A 2 85.11 -17.46 -22.18
C SER A 2 83.73 -16.77 -22.22
N VAL A 3 83.16 -16.48 -23.41
CA VAL A 3 82.20 -17.29 -24.23
C VAL A 3 80.91 -17.70 -23.46
N PHE A 4 79.66 -17.51 -23.89
CA PHE A 4 79.01 -17.51 -25.22
C PHE A 4 77.73 -16.64 -25.27
N ARG A 5 77.56 -15.89 -26.37
CA ARG A 5 76.27 -15.57 -27.03
C ARG A 5 76.01 -16.63 -28.11
N PRO A 6 74.78 -16.74 -28.65
CA PRO A 6 74.72 -16.76 -30.11
C PRO A 6 73.68 -15.83 -30.73
N VAL A 7 74.03 -15.48 -31.97
CA VAL A 7 73.36 -14.67 -32.98
C VAL A 7 73.21 -15.59 -34.21
N VAL A 8 71.97 -15.81 -34.64
CA VAL A 8 71.42 -15.67 -36.02
C VAL A 8 71.88 -16.58 -37.20
N LEU A 9 70.90 -16.79 -38.12
CA LEU A 9 70.95 -17.08 -39.58
C LEU A 9 70.80 -18.59 -39.96
N SER A 10 70.07 -19.04 -40.98
CA SER A 10 69.24 -18.44 -42.04
C SER A 10 68.46 -19.55 -42.76
N ALA A 11 67.28 -19.28 -43.31
CA ALA A 11 66.98 -19.43 -44.75
C ALA A 11 65.47 -19.36 -45.04
N LEU A 12 65.11 -18.40 -45.89
CA LEU A 12 63.79 -18.14 -46.45
C LEU A 12 63.34 -19.23 -47.43
N LEU A 13 62.02 -19.38 -47.58
CA LEU A 13 61.38 -19.49 -48.89
C LEU A 13 59.97 -18.90 -48.84
N THR A 14 59.77 -17.83 -49.62
CA THR A 14 58.52 -17.13 -49.89
C THR A 14 57.93 -17.57 -51.22
N SER A 15 56.63 -17.85 -51.24
CA SER A 15 55.65 -17.47 -52.26
C SER A 15 54.24 -17.77 -51.72
N VAL A 16 53.10 -17.14 -52.02
CA VAL A 16 52.67 -15.83 -52.56
C VAL A 16 51.11 -15.82 -52.40
N ALA A 17 50.53 -14.68 -52.02
CA ALA A 17 49.13 -14.21 -52.23
C ALA A 17 47.94 -15.01 -51.63
N MET A 18 47.10 -14.34 -50.82
CA MET A 18 46.00 -13.47 -51.29
C MET A 18 45.36 -12.65 -50.15
N GLY A 19 45.17 -11.35 -50.41
CA GLY A 19 43.95 -10.59 -50.08
C GLY A 19 43.63 -10.23 -48.63
N HIS A 20 43.85 -8.96 -48.28
CA HIS A 20 43.34 -8.31 -47.06
C HIS A 20 41.80 -8.19 -47.10
N ALA A 21 41.12 -8.64 -46.05
CA ALA A 21 39.75 -8.25 -45.73
C ALA A 21 39.73 -7.47 -44.40
N ALA A 22 39.09 -6.31 -44.43
CA ALA A 22 38.94 -5.42 -43.29
C ALA A 22 38.30 -6.13 -42.09
N ALA A 23 38.84 -5.89 -40.89
CA ALA A 23 38.21 -6.31 -39.65
C ALA A 23 36.87 -5.58 -39.49
N VAL A 24 35.78 -6.34 -39.46
CA VAL A 24 34.44 -5.87 -39.10
C VAL A 24 34.49 -5.36 -37.65
N PRO A 25 33.98 -4.16 -37.34
CA PRO A 25 33.90 -3.71 -35.96
C PRO A 25 33.01 -4.66 -35.17
N GLN A 26 33.58 -5.23 -34.11
CA GLN A 26 32.86 -6.05 -33.14
C GLN A 26 31.76 -5.18 -32.52
N ALA A 27 30.50 -5.54 -32.76
CA ALA A 27 29.35 -4.86 -32.19
C ALA A 27 29.50 -4.80 -30.66
N ALA A 28 29.34 -3.62 -30.08
CA ALA A 28 29.19 -3.45 -28.64
C ALA A 28 28.07 -4.37 -28.13
N PRO A 29 28.16 -4.92 -26.89
CA PRO A 29 27.08 -5.69 -26.33
C PRO A 29 25.81 -4.82 -26.32
N VAL A 30 24.76 -5.30 -27.00
CA VAL A 30 23.43 -4.69 -26.93
C VAL A 30 23.01 -4.80 -25.46
N ALA A 31 22.77 -3.66 -24.81
CA ALA A 31 22.23 -3.64 -23.46
C ALA A 31 20.93 -4.46 -23.43
N GLU A 32 20.83 -5.44 -22.53
CA GLU A 32 19.57 -6.13 -22.30
C GLU A 32 18.50 -5.08 -21.94
N PRO A 33 17.31 -5.11 -22.56
CA PRO A 33 16.22 -4.24 -22.15
C PRO A 33 15.90 -4.53 -20.69
N THR A 34 16.10 -3.55 -19.82
CA THR A 34 15.62 -3.60 -18.43
C THR A 34 14.11 -3.49 -18.48
N ALA A 35 13.41 -4.60 -18.72
CA ALA A 35 11.96 -4.61 -18.77
C ALA A 35 11.39 -4.15 -17.41
N GLU A 36 10.66 -3.03 -17.44
CA GLU A 36 10.20 -2.33 -16.24
C GLU A 36 8.76 -2.71 -15.87
N TYR A 37 8.47 -2.65 -14.58
CA TYR A 37 7.09 -2.65 -14.08
C TYR A 37 6.34 -1.39 -14.52
N VAL A 38 5.18 -1.53 -15.17
CA VAL A 38 4.41 -0.41 -15.73
C VAL A 38 3.04 -0.26 -15.06
N ASN A 39 2.94 0.63 -14.08
CA ASN A 39 1.68 0.94 -13.38
C ASN A 39 0.71 1.75 -14.28
N LYS A 40 -0.55 1.28 -14.40
CA LYS A 40 -1.62 1.92 -15.19
C LYS A 40 -2.87 2.26 -14.38
N GLY A 41 -2.79 2.30 -13.06
CA GLY A 41 -3.89 2.70 -12.17
C GLY A 41 -4.95 1.63 -11.89
N SER A 42 -4.89 0.46 -12.55
CA SER A 42 -5.68 -0.73 -12.19
C SER A 42 -4.85 -2.01 -12.34
N ARG A 43 -5.24 -3.08 -11.63
CA ARG A 43 -4.54 -4.38 -11.69
C ARG A 43 -4.48 -4.95 -13.12
N PRO A 44 -5.60 -5.06 -13.86
CA PRO A 44 -5.57 -5.66 -15.20
C PRO A 44 -4.76 -4.82 -16.20
N ALA A 45 -4.89 -3.48 -16.14
CA ALA A 45 -4.14 -2.60 -17.03
C ALA A 45 -2.63 -2.61 -16.73
N THR A 46 -2.25 -2.73 -15.45
CA THR A 46 -0.85 -2.82 -15.01
C THR A 46 -0.24 -4.15 -15.41
N ILE A 47 -0.97 -5.26 -15.25
CA ILE A 47 -0.54 -6.59 -15.73
C ILE A 47 -0.29 -6.53 -17.23
N ALA A 48 -1.26 -6.04 -18.01
CA ALA A 48 -1.15 -5.98 -19.47
C ALA A 48 0.04 -5.11 -19.92
N ALA A 49 0.23 -3.94 -19.31
CA ALA A 49 1.33 -3.04 -19.64
C ALA A 49 2.70 -3.60 -19.22
N THR A 50 2.77 -4.30 -18.09
CA THR A 50 4.00 -4.95 -17.62
C THR A 50 4.34 -6.19 -18.45
N LEU A 51 3.35 -6.99 -18.87
CA LEU A 51 3.60 -8.07 -19.82
C LEU A 51 4.17 -7.50 -21.15
N ALA A 52 3.57 -6.42 -21.66
CA ALA A 52 4.03 -5.77 -22.87
C ALA A 52 5.46 -5.21 -22.76
N SER A 53 5.84 -4.61 -21.61
CA SER A 53 7.21 -4.10 -21.40
C SER A 53 8.26 -5.23 -21.35
N HIS A 54 7.85 -6.45 -20.99
CA HIS A 54 8.68 -7.65 -21.03
C HIS A 54 8.62 -8.38 -22.40
N GLY A 55 7.91 -7.84 -23.39
CA GLY A 55 7.70 -8.52 -24.67
C GLY A 55 6.89 -9.83 -24.55
N LEU A 56 6.13 -9.97 -23.46
CA LEU A 56 5.28 -11.12 -23.18
C LEU A 56 3.83 -10.84 -23.63
N PRO A 57 3.06 -11.88 -23.98
CA PRO A 57 1.68 -11.73 -24.42
C PRO A 57 0.79 -11.13 -23.33
N SER A 58 0.20 -9.97 -23.62
CA SER A 58 -0.73 -9.24 -22.75
C SER A 58 -2.21 -9.45 -23.13
N LEU A 59 -2.49 -10.34 -24.08
CA LEU A 59 -3.77 -10.58 -24.77
C LEU A 59 -4.27 -9.40 -25.63
N GLN A 60 -3.50 -8.32 -25.68
CA GLN A 60 -3.78 -7.21 -26.60
C GLN A 60 -3.51 -7.61 -28.04
N GLY A 61 -4.30 -7.07 -28.97
CA GLY A 61 -4.15 -7.34 -30.40
C GLY A 61 -5.49 -7.62 -31.06
N LYS A 62 -5.45 -8.30 -32.21
CA LYS A 62 -6.66 -8.62 -32.97
C LYS A 62 -7.42 -9.75 -32.32
N TRP A 63 -8.71 -9.51 -32.13
CA TRP A 63 -9.69 -10.52 -31.75
C TRP A 63 -10.65 -10.72 -32.90
N TYR A 64 -11.14 -11.95 -33.06
CA TYR A 64 -12.12 -12.32 -34.05
C TYR A 64 -13.32 -12.95 -33.36
N PHE A 65 -14.49 -12.87 -33.99
CA PHE A 65 -15.66 -13.61 -33.54
C PHE A 65 -16.34 -14.33 -34.70
N ALA A 66 -16.98 -15.46 -34.42
CA ALA A 66 -17.80 -16.21 -35.36
C ALA A 66 -19.07 -16.69 -34.66
N GLY A 67 -20.21 -16.47 -35.30
CA GLY A 67 -21.52 -16.81 -34.77
C GLY A 67 -22.63 -16.09 -35.53
N PRO A 68 -23.90 -16.22 -35.08
CA PRO A 68 -24.30 -17.10 -34.00
C PRO A 68 -24.39 -18.55 -34.46
N PHE A 69 -24.04 -19.48 -33.59
CA PHE A 69 -24.34 -20.90 -33.71
C PHE A 69 -25.60 -21.24 -32.91
N ASP A 70 -26.16 -22.42 -33.16
CA ASP A 70 -27.34 -22.86 -32.42
C ASP A 70 -27.04 -23.12 -30.94
N ASN A 71 -28.03 -22.90 -30.08
CA ASN A 71 -27.99 -23.29 -28.66
C ASN A 71 -29.42 -23.57 -28.16
N PRO A 72 -30.24 -24.37 -28.86
CA PRO A 72 -31.61 -24.66 -28.43
C PRO A 72 -31.58 -25.35 -27.07
N ASN A 73 -32.37 -24.87 -26.12
CA ASN A 73 -32.46 -25.43 -24.76
C ASN A 73 -31.09 -25.61 -24.05
N GLY A 74 -30.08 -24.81 -24.41
CA GLY A 74 -28.72 -24.93 -23.85
C GLY A 74 -27.82 -26.01 -24.47
N GLU A 75 -28.27 -26.74 -25.49
CA GLU A 75 -27.52 -27.85 -26.11
C GLU A 75 -26.22 -27.41 -26.82
N GLY A 76 -26.11 -26.14 -27.19
CA GLY A 76 -24.92 -25.57 -27.83
C GLY A 76 -23.69 -25.59 -26.92
N PHE A 77 -23.88 -25.71 -25.60
CA PHE A 77 -22.80 -25.84 -24.64
C PHE A 77 -22.00 -27.14 -24.84
N GLU A 78 -22.68 -28.27 -24.96
CA GLU A 78 -22.06 -29.59 -25.20
C GLU A 78 -21.74 -29.82 -26.69
N THR A 79 -22.38 -29.07 -27.59
CA THR A 79 -22.16 -29.21 -29.03
C THR A 79 -20.81 -28.64 -29.44
N ALA A 80 -19.98 -29.47 -30.09
CA ALA A 80 -18.73 -29.07 -30.70
C ALA A 80 -18.96 -28.52 -32.12
N TYR A 81 -18.99 -27.19 -32.26
CA TYR A 81 -19.10 -26.55 -33.58
C TYR A 81 -17.75 -26.57 -34.33
N PRO A 82 -17.76 -26.33 -35.66
CA PRO A 82 -16.55 -26.39 -36.48
C PRO A 82 -15.35 -25.57 -35.96
N PRO A 83 -15.50 -24.36 -35.36
CA PRO A 83 -14.38 -23.62 -34.76
C PRO A 83 -13.56 -24.41 -33.73
N GLU A 84 -14.17 -25.35 -33.00
CA GLU A 84 -13.47 -26.18 -32.00
C GLU A 84 -12.52 -27.21 -32.62
N LYS A 85 -12.74 -27.57 -33.90
CA LYS A 85 -11.91 -28.54 -34.63
C LYS A 85 -10.69 -27.91 -35.28
N GLY A 86 -10.62 -26.58 -35.29
CA GLY A 86 -9.54 -25.80 -35.90
C GLY A 86 -10.05 -24.46 -36.41
N VAL A 87 -9.28 -23.40 -36.16
CA VAL A 87 -9.65 -22.04 -36.57
C VAL A 87 -9.04 -21.74 -37.93
N ASP A 88 -9.90 -21.55 -38.93
CA ASP A 88 -9.57 -20.98 -40.23
C ASP A 88 -10.37 -19.69 -40.43
N LEU A 89 -9.68 -18.54 -40.35
CA LEU A 89 -10.30 -17.21 -40.47
C LEU A 89 -10.94 -16.94 -41.84
N LYS A 90 -10.71 -17.79 -42.84
CA LYS A 90 -11.32 -17.68 -44.19
C LYS A 90 -12.50 -18.64 -44.38
N ALA A 91 -12.73 -19.55 -43.44
CA ALA A 91 -13.79 -20.54 -43.55
C ALA A 91 -15.18 -19.94 -43.31
N THR A 92 -16.19 -20.64 -43.84
CA THR A 92 -17.60 -20.37 -43.54
C THR A 92 -18.24 -21.63 -42.97
N TYR A 93 -19.16 -21.45 -42.03
CA TYR A 93 -19.77 -22.53 -41.27
C TYR A 93 -21.30 -22.45 -41.32
N PRO A 94 -22.02 -23.58 -41.18
CA PRO A 94 -23.43 -23.54 -40.82
C PRO A 94 -23.56 -23.02 -39.38
N GLY A 95 -24.16 -21.84 -39.24
CA GLY A 95 -24.54 -21.24 -37.97
C GLY A 95 -26.02 -21.46 -37.67
N LYS A 96 -26.56 -20.60 -36.81
CA LYS A 96 -27.93 -20.66 -36.32
C LYS A 96 -28.96 -20.73 -37.45
N ASP A 97 -29.90 -21.67 -37.35
CA ASP A 97 -30.96 -21.93 -38.34
C ASP A 97 -30.41 -22.24 -39.75
N GLY A 98 -29.18 -22.77 -39.84
CA GLY A 98 -28.51 -23.10 -41.09
C GLY A 98 -27.95 -21.89 -41.87
N LYS A 99 -27.98 -20.68 -41.30
CA LYS A 99 -27.38 -19.48 -41.92
C LYS A 99 -25.86 -19.61 -41.95
N LYS A 100 -25.22 -19.20 -43.04
CA LYS A 100 -23.76 -19.18 -43.12
C LYS A 100 -23.18 -18.11 -42.19
N VAL A 101 -22.19 -18.49 -41.39
CA VAL A 101 -21.42 -17.59 -40.52
C VAL A 101 -19.95 -17.67 -40.88
N ALA A 102 -19.22 -16.56 -40.72
CA ALA A 102 -17.80 -16.46 -40.99
C ALA A 102 -17.11 -15.75 -39.81
N TRP A 103 -15.78 -15.76 -39.80
CA TRP A 103 -15.00 -14.97 -38.85
C TRP A 103 -15.00 -13.49 -39.22
N GLU A 104 -15.25 -12.63 -38.25
CA GLU A 104 -15.16 -11.19 -38.38
C GLU A 104 -14.18 -10.62 -37.34
N GLU A 105 -13.43 -9.58 -37.70
CA GLU A 105 -12.55 -8.89 -36.74
C GLU A 105 -13.42 -8.12 -35.72
N PHE A 106 -13.21 -8.41 -34.43
CA PHE A 106 -13.85 -7.70 -33.32
C PHE A 106 -13.16 -6.36 -33.08
N LYS A 107 -13.49 -5.37 -33.92
CA LYS A 107 -12.95 -4.01 -33.78
C LYS A 107 -13.32 -3.41 -32.43
N GLY A 108 -12.30 -2.92 -31.71
CA GLY A 108 -12.47 -2.26 -30.41
C GLY A 108 -12.59 -3.20 -29.21
N PHE A 109 -12.44 -4.52 -29.40
CA PHE A 109 -12.36 -5.45 -28.28
C PHE A 109 -11.16 -5.12 -27.37
N THR A 110 -11.40 -4.97 -26.07
CA THR A 110 -10.37 -4.59 -25.10
C THR A 110 -10.35 -5.60 -23.95
N PRO A 111 -9.35 -6.50 -23.89
CA PRO A 111 -9.16 -7.37 -22.73
C PRO A 111 -9.08 -6.58 -21.42
N GLY A 112 -9.62 -7.15 -20.34
CA GLY A 112 -9.76 -6.48 -19.04
C GLY A 112 -11.01 -5.62 -18.89
N LYS A 113 -11.96 -5.70 -19.83
CA LYS A 113 -13.29 -5.07 -19.74
C LYS A 113 -14.39 -6.07 -20.09
N VAL A 114 -15.54 -5.95 -19.43
CA VAL A 114 -16.75 -6.66 -19.82
C VAL A 114 -17.21 -6.12 -21.17
N THR A 115 -17.44 -7.02 -22.13
CA THR A 115 -17.73 -6.70 -23.51
C THR A 115 -19.00 -7.39 -23.97
N ASN A 116 -19.93 -6.61 -24.52
CA ASN A 116 -21.17 -7.10 -25.10
C ASN A 116 -20.93 -7.86 -26.42
N LEU A 117 -21.49 -9.06 -26.51
CA LEU A 117 -21.40 -10.05 -27.59
C LEU A 117 -22.65 -10.10 -28.48
N MET A 118 -23.70 -9.31 -28.21
CA MET A 118 -24.90 -9.21 -29.06
C MET A 118 -24.59 -8.45 -30.36
N LYS A 119 -23.75 -9.04 -31.20
CA LYS A 119 -23.32 -8.50 -32.51
C LYS A 119 -24.23 -8.92 -33.65
N PHE A 120 -25.22 -9.78 -33.38
CA PHE A 120 -26.03 -10.45 -34.39
C PHE A 120 -27.46 -9.88 -34.41
N PRO A 121 -27.84 -9.12 -35.45
CA PRO A 121 -29.16 -8.52 -35.53
C PRO A 121 -30.28 -9.56 -35.40
N GLY A 122 -31.20 -9.34 -34.46
CA GLY A 122 -32.37 -10.19 -34.24
C GLY A 122 -32.11 -11.48 -33.46
N VAL A 123 -30.88 -11.74 -33.01
CA VAL A 123 -30.55 -12.93 -32.20
C VAL A 123 -30.24 -12.49 -30.77
N LYS A 124 -31.11 -12.87 -29.82
CA LYS A 124 -31.02 -12.46 -28.42
C LYS A 124 -30.98 -13.62 -27.41
N THR A 125 -31.30 -14.83 -27.85
CA THR A 125 -31.43 -16.03 -27.00
C THR A 125 -31.00 -17.26 -27.77
N ASN A 126 -30.69 -18.34 -27.04
CA ASN A 126 -30.42 -19.67 -27.60
C ASN A 126 -29.42 -19.63 -28.76
N ALA A 127 -28.31 -18.92 -28.57
CA ALA A 127 -27.24 -18.80 -29.55
C ALA A 127 -25.87 -18.99 -28.89
N ALA A 128 -24.87 -19.42 -29.67
CA ALA A 128 -23.48 -19.48 -29.22
C ALA A 128 -22.59 -18.62 -30.12
N VAL A 129 -21.53 -18.06 -29.54
CA VAL A 129 -20.51 -17.29 -30.26
C VAL A 129 -19.13 -17.78 -29.87
N TYR A 130 -18.25 -17.85 -30.85
CA TYR A 130 -16.84 -18.09 -30.63
C TYR A 130 -16.07 -16.78 -30.76
N LEU A 131 -15.10 -16.58 -29.88
CA LEU A 131 -14.09 -15.55 -29.98
C LEU A 131 -12.72 -16.20 -30.12
N TYR A 132 -11.86 -15.61 -30.95
CA TYR A 132 -10.53 -16.14 -31.23
C TYR A 132 -9.47 -15.05 -31.16
N HIS A 133 -8.35 -15.39 -30.54
CA HIS A 133 -7.15 -14.57 -30.48
C HIS A 133 -5.92 -15.45 -30.67
N ALA A 134 -4.92 -14.92 -31.36
CA ALA A 134 -3.62 -15.56 -31.49
C ALA A 134 -2.51 -14.55 -31.22
N PHE A 135 -1.44 -15.03 -30.60
CA PHE A 135 -0.26 -14.24 -30.27
C PHE A 135 1.01 -15.07 -30.38
N GLU A 136 2.14 -14.41 -30.56
CA GLU A 136 3.47 -15.01 -30.50
C GLU A 136 4.05 -14.84 -29.09
N SER A 137 4.83 -15.81 -28.62
CA SER A 137 5.57 -15.70 -27.36
C SER A 137 7.05 -16.02 -27.55
N PRO A 138 7.98 -15.19 -27.01
CA PRO A 138 9.41 -15.47 -27.09
C PRO A 138 9.89 -16.57 -26.13
N SER A 139 9.06 -16.96 -25.17
CA SER A 139 9.39 -17.95 -24.14
C SER A 139 8.18 -18.83 -23.80
N ALA A 140 8.44 -19.99 -23.21
CA ALA A 140 7.41 -20.89 -22.69
C ALA A 140 7.19 -20.63 -21.20
N PHE A 141 5.92 -20.55 -20.77
CA PHE A 141 5.54 -20.31 -19.38
C PHE A 141 4.06 -20.59 -19.15
N LYS A 142 3.62 -20.59 -17.89
CA LYS A 142 2.20 -20.68 -17.54
C LYS A 142 1.62 -19.27 -17.41
N LEU A 143 0.64 -18.92 -18.24
CA LEU A 143 -0.06 -17.64 -18.20
C LEU A 143 -1.34 -17.78 -17.35
N PRO A 144 -1.44 -17.09 -16.21
CA PRO A 144 -2.70 -17.02 -15.46
C PRO A 144 -3.74 -16.20 -16.24
N LEU A 145 -4.91 -16.77 -16.44
CA LEU A 145 -6.03 -16.16 -17.17
C LEU A 145 -7.24 -16.02 -16.26
N SER A 146 -7.95 -14.90 -16.42
CA SER A 146 -9.20 -14.58 -15.73
C SER A 146 -10.30 -14.38 -16.76
N PHE A 147 -11.46 -14.98 -16.49
CA PHE A 147 -12.63 -14.95 -17.35
C PHE A 147 -13.88 -14.59 -16.55
N GLY A 148 -14.87 -14.09 -17.30
CA GLY A 148 -16.25 -13.99 -16.86
C GLY A 148 -17.17 -14.04 -18.06
N SER A 149 -18.35 -14.61 -17.89
CA SER A 149 -19.30 -14.84 -18.97
C SER A 149 -20.71 -14.52 -18.51
N ASP A 150 -21.50 -13.99 -19.44
CA ASP A 150 -22.96 -14.03 -19.33
C ASP A 150 -23.42 -15.40 -19.85
N ASP A 151 -24.02 -16.19 -18.97
CA ASP A 151 -24.25 -17.63 -19.08
C ASP A 151 -22.95 -18.47 -19.20
N THR A 152 -22.83 -19.35 -20.21
CA THR A 152 -21.82 -20.43 -20.20
C THR A 152 -20.44 -19.98 -20.68
N LEU A 153 -19.40 -20.72 -20.29
CA LEU A 153 -18.03 -20.48 -20.72
C LEU A 153 -17.33 -21.78 -21.11
N THR A 154 -16.81 -21.84 -22.33
CA THR A 154 -15.81 -22.86 -22.70
C THR A 154 -14.58 -22.19 -23.28
N VAL A 155 -13.40 -22.55 -22.80
CA VAL A 155 -12.12 -21.99 -23.25
C VAL A 155 -11.23 -23.10 -23.75
N PHE A 156 -10.65 -22.91 -24.93
CA PHE A 156 -9.61 -23.75 -25.50
C PHE A 156 -8.35 -22.93 -25.69
N PHE A 157 -7.21 -23.52 -25.34
CA PHE A 157 -5.90 -22.95 -25.56
C PHE A 157 -5.01 -23.95 -26.28
N ASN A 158 -4.44 -23.57 -27.42
CA ASN A 158 -3.67 -24.44 -28.29
C ASN A 158 -4.38 -25.78 -28.62
N GLY A 159 -5.70 -25.71 -28.83
CA GLY A 159 -6.55 -26.87 -29.13
C GLY A 159 -6.94 -27.73 -27.91
N LYS A 160 -6.43 -27.42 -26.71
CA LYS A 160 -6.79 -28.10 -25.46
C LYS A 160 -7.85 -27.31 -24.69
N ARG A 161 -8.92 -27.97 -24.25
CA ARG A 161 -9.94 -27.35 -23.39
C ARG A 161 -9.35 -27.04 -22.00
N LEU A 162 -9.42 -25.78 -21.58
CA LEU A 162 -8.97 -25.27 -20.28
C LEU A 162 -10.11 -25.07 -19.29
N VAL A 163 -11.25 -24.56 -19.76
CA VAL A 163 -12.44 -24.23 -18.95
C VAL A 163 -13.67 -24.76 -19.68
N HIS A 164 -14.66 -25.27 -18.95
CA HIS A 164 -15.92 -25.75 -19.51
C HIS A 164 -17.01 -25.72 -18.43
N GLU A 165 -17.55 -24.54 -18.19
CA GLU A 165 -18.46 -24.26 -17.08
C GLU A 165 -19.84 -23.86 -17.58
N ASN A 166 -20.86 -24.53 -17.04
CA ASN A 166 -22.26 -24.27 -17.36
C ASN A 166 -22.89 -23.46 -16.23
N HIS A 167 -23.10 -22.17 -16.48
CA HIS A 167 -23.65 -21.23 -15.52
C HIS A 167 -24.80 -20.44 -16.15
N SER A 168 -25.65 -19.89 -15.29
CA SER A 168 -26.57 -18.80 -15.67
C SER A 168 -26.38 -17.62 -14.72
N ARG A 169 -25.70 -16.58 -15.22
CA ARG A 169 -25.20 -15.42 -14.47
C ARG A 169 -24.75 -14.35 -15.46
N GLY A 170 -24.66 -13.09 -15.04
CA GLY A 170 -24.00 -12.04 -15.84
C GLY A 170 -22.46 -12.10 -15.78
N ALA A 171 -21.80 -11.48 -16.77
CA ALA A 171 -20.33 -11.46 -16.84
C ALA A 171 -19.71 -10.51 -15.80
N ALA A 172 -18.72 -11.00 -15.05
CA ALA A 172 -17.90 -10.19 -14.14
C ALA A 172 -16.44 -10.66 -14.15
N PRO A 173 -15.46 -9.79 -13.82
CA PRO A 173 -14.06 -10.19 -13.70
C PRO A 173 -13.85 -11.33 -12.68
N ASP A 174 -12.83 -12.16 -12.90
CA ASP A 174 -12.33 -13.18 -11.95
C ASP A 174 -13.35 -14.25 -11.54
N GLN A 175 -14.38 -14.47 -12.36
CA GLN A 175 -15.38 -15.52 -12.12
C GLN A 175 -14.81 -16.92 -12.34
N ASP A 176 -14.03 -17.11 -13.40
CA ASP A 176 -13.29 -18.35 -13.67
C ASP A 176 -11.82 -18.05 -13.90
N LEU A 177 -10.95 -18.89 -13.32
CA LEU A 177 -9.50 -18.76 -13.41
C LEU A 177 -8.92 -20.03 -14.05
N ALA A 178 -7.96 -19.86 -14.95
CA ALA A 178 -7.23 -20.98 -15.54
C ALA A 178 -5.76 -20.62 -15.77
N GLU A 179 -4.92 -21.64 -15.92
CA GLU A 179 -3.54 -21.47 -16.37
C GLU A 179 -3.38 -22.03 -17.79
N ALA A 180 -2.88 -21.18 -18.69
CA ALA A 180 -2.58 -21.57 -20.07
C ALA A 180 -1.09 -21.89 -20.23
N ASP A 181 -0.78 -23.07 -20.77
CA ASP A 181 0.59 -23.49 -21.09
C ASP A 181 1.08 -22.82 -22.39
N VAL A 182 1.66 -21.62 -22.27
CA VAL A 182 2.23 -20.86 -23.39
C VAL A 182 3.49 -21.56 -23.89
N LYS A 183 3.55 -21.80 -25.21
CA LYS A 183 4.76 -22.31 -25.89
C LYS A 183 5.49 -21.17 -26.61
N VAL A 184 6.77 -21.39 -26.93
CA VAL A 184 7.50 -20.50 -27.84
C VAL A 184 6.83 -20.49 -29.21
N GLY A 185 6.71 -19.31 -29.82
CA GLY A 185 6.03 -19.11 -31.09
C GLY A 185 4.52 -18.92 -30.95
N LYS A 186 3.77 -19.33 -31.98
CA LYS A 186 2.32 -19.08 -32.08
C LYS A 186 1.52 -19.83 -31.01
N ASN A 187 0.65 -19.09 -30.33
CA ASN A 187 -0.35 -19.60 -29.39
C ASN A 187 -1.75 -19.12 -29.79
N GLU A 188 -2.75 -19.93 -29.49
CA GLU A 188 -4.14 -19.71 -29.92
C GLU A 188 -5.09 -19.86 -28.73
N LEU A 189 -5.99 -18.89 -28.55
CA LEU A 189 -7.05 -18.87 -27.55
C LEU A 189 -8.40 -18.80 -28.27
N LEU A 190 -9.27 -19.77 -27.99
CA LEU A 190 -10.62 -19.87 -28.54
C LEU A 190 -11.60 -19.93 -27.37
N ILE A 191 -12.61 -19.06 -27.36
CA ILE A 191 -13.60 -18.95 -26.30
C ILE A 191 -14.99 -19.15 -26.90
N LYS A 192 -15.80 -20.02 -26.33
CA LYS A 192 -17.22 -20.18 -26.64
C LYS A 192 -18.05 -19.65 -25.48
N VAL A 193 -19.02 -18.81 -25.80
CA VAL A 193 -20.05 -18.34 -24.84
C VAL A 193 -21.41 -18.69 -25.43
N CYS A 194 -22.20 -19.49 -24.71
CA CYS A 194 -23.56 -19.82 -25.12
C CYS A 194 -24.54 -18.98 -24.32
N GLN A 195 -25.37 -18.24 -25.04
CA GLN A 195 -26.45 -17.44 -24.50
C GLN A 195 -27.73 -18.24 -24.38
N GLY A 196 -28.30 -18.25 -23.18
CA GLY A 196 -29.67 -18.65 -22.88
C GLY A 196 -30.62 -17.48 -23.12
N ALA A 197 -30.56 -16.44 -22.28
CA ALA A 197 -31.37 -15.23 -22.40
C ALA A 197 -30.81 -14.04 -21.60
N GLY A 198 -31.21 -12.81 -21.97
CA GLY A 198 -30.78 -11.60 -21.27
C GLY A 198 -29.63 -10.88 -21.98
N GLU A 199 -28.69 -10.34 -21.21
CA GLU A 199 -27.46 -9.75 -21.74
C GLU A 199 -26.50 -10.87 -22.21
N TRP A 200 -25.61 -10.57 -23.15
CA TRP A 200 -24.66 -11.56 -23.66
C TRP A 200 -23.27 -10.95 -23.67
N GLU A 201 -22.41 -11.36 -22.75
CA GLU A 201 -21.17 -10.64 -22.43
C GLU A 201 -19.99 -11.58 -22.13
N LEU A 202 -18.78 -11.05 -22.30
CA LEU A 202 -17.52 -11.71 -21.94
C LEU A 202 -16.55 -10.73 -21.26
N TYR A 203 -15.86 -11.23 -20.25
CA TYR A 203 -14.63 -10.67 -19.71
C TYR A 203 -13.48 -11.66 -19.94
N VAL A 204 -12.32 -11.15 -20.36
CA VAL A 204 -11.07 -11.92 -20.44
C VAL A 204 -9.87 -11.02 -20.14
N SER A 205 -8.96 -11.49 -19.29
CA SER A 205 -7.69 -10.80 -19.00
C SER A 205 -6.60 -11.78 -18.55
N ALA A 206 -5.35 -11.31 -18.48
CA ALA A 206 -4.33 -11.99 -17.69
C ALA A 206 -4.59 -11.72 -16.20
N ALA A 207 -4.72 -12.78 -15.40
CA ALA A 207 -5.08 -12.68 -13.98
C ALA A 207 -3.92 -12.22 -13.10
N ASP A 208 -2.69 -12.54 -13.50
CA ASP A 208 -1.47 -12.17 -12.80
C ASP A 208 -0.26 -12.15 -13.74
N LEU A 209 0.87 -11.67 -13.23
CA LEU A 209 2.17 -11.77 -13.89
C LEU A 209 2.72 -13.21 -13.75
N PRO A 210 3.09 -13.87 -14.86
CA PRO A 210 3.50 -15.27 -14.87
C PRO A 210 4.82 -15.49 -14.13
N LYS A 211 4.84 -16.56 -13.33
CA LYS A 211 6.05 -17.02 -12.62
C LYS A 211 7.09 -17.51 -13.61
N GLY A 212 8.37 -17.37 -13.27
CA GLY A 212 9.49 -17.86 -14.07
C GLY A 212 9.93 -16.96 -15.23
N VAL A 213 9.03 -16.16 -15.82
CA VAL A 213 9.37 -15.22 -16.91
C VAL A 213 9.22 -13.74 -16.53
N VAL A 214 8.50 -13.45 -15.43
CA VAL A 214 8.52 -12.12 -14.80
C VAL A 214 9.23 -12.22 -13.44
N PRO A 215 10.23 -11.35 -13.17
CA PRO A 215 10.96 -11.34 -11.91
C PRO A 215 10.04 -11.27 -10.68
N GLU A 216 10.36 -12.05 -9.64
CA GLU A 216 9.61 -12.06 -8.37
C GLU A 216 9.48 -10.66 -7.76
N THR A 217 10.51 -9.81 -7.90
CA THR A 217 10.49 -8.42 -7.45
C THR A 217 9.41 -7.58 -8.11
N ILE A 218 9.16 -7.79 -9.41
CA ILE A 218 8.12 -7.11 -10.19
C ILE A 218 6.74 -7.68 -9.84
N ARG A 219 6.63 -8.99 -9.64
CA ARG A 219 5.37 -9.63 -9.21
C ARG A 219 4.92 -9.16 -7.82
N LYS A 220 5.84 -9.12 -6.86
CA LYS A 220 5.60 -8.54 -5.52
C LYS A 220 5.24 -7.06 -5.61
N ARG A 221 5.82 -6.31 -6.55
CA ARG A 221 5.46 -4.91 -6.80
C ARG A 221 4.03 -4.75 -7.31
N LEU A 222 3.55 -5.67 -8.17
CA LEU A 222 2.15 -5.70 -8.62
C LEU A 222 1.21 -6.01 -7.45
N GLU A 223 1.49 -7.04 -6.66
CA GLU A 223 0.68 -7.40 -5.48
C GLU A 223 0.62 -6.25 -4.46
N ARG A 224 1.73 -5.54 -4.31
CA ARG A 224 1.80 -4.30 -3.55
C ARG A 224 0.89 -3.22 -4.12
N ASP A 225 1.04 -2.86 -5.39
CA ASP A 225 0.31 -1.71 -5.91
C ASP A 225 -1.19 -2.04 -6.06
N PHE A 226 -1.50 -3.31 -6.32
CA PHE A 226 -2.85 -3.81 -6.56
C PHE A 226 -3.04 -5.21 -5.94
N PRO A 227 -3.47 -5.33 -4.68
CA PRO A 227 -3.67 -6.62 -4.02
C PRO A 227 -4.63 -7.55 -4.79
N PRO A 228 -4.42 -8.87 -4.76
CA PRO A 228 -5.36 -9.83 -5.35
C PRO A 228 -6.76 -9.75 -4.73
N ALA A 229 -7.79 -10.15 -5.49
CA ALA A 229 -9.19 -10.11 -5.07
C ALA A 229 -9.46 -10.85 -3.74
N ALA A 230 -8.75 -11.94 -3.45
CA ALA A 230 -8.86 -12.67 -2.19
C ALA A 230 -8.40 -11.84 -0.98
N VAL A 231 -7.35 -11.02 -1.14
CA VAL A 231 -6.88 -10.09 -0.09
C VAL A 231 -7.93 -9.01 0.14
N VAL A 232 -8.51 -8.45 -0.94
CA VAL A 232 -9.62 -7.49 -0.86
C VAL A 232 -10.85 -8.11 -0.21
N ALA A 233 -11.17 -9.36 -0.52
CA ALA A 233 -12.27 -10.10 0.11
C ALA A 233 -12.04 -10.31 1.62
N GLY A 234 -10.81 -10.63 2.03
CA GLY A 234 -10.44 -10.70 3.45
C GLY A 234 -10.61 -9.36 4.17
N ILE A 235 -10.17 -8.25 3.54
CA ILE A 235 -10.39 -6.89 4.06
C ILE A 235 -11.89 -6.60 4.22
N ASN A 236 -12.72 -6.95 3.23
CA ASN A 236 -14.17 -6.72 3.29
C ASN A 236 -14.86 -7.59 4.37
N GLN A 237 -14.41 -8.83 4.58
CA GLN A 237 -14.90 -9.68 5.66
C GLN A 237 -14.55 -9.09 7.02
N ASN A 238 -13.31 -8.64 7.22
CA ASN A 238 -12.90 -7.95 8.44
C ASN A 238 -13.74 -6.69 8.66
N ALA A 239 -13.92 -5.86 7.63
CA ALA A 239 -14.75 -4.65 7.71
C ALA A 239 -16.17 -4.93 8.20
N THR A 240 -16.75 -6.08 7.81
CA THR A 240 -18.07 -6.52 8.27
C THR A 240 -18.05 -6.96 9.74
N GLY A 241 -16.99 -7.65 10.18
CA GLY A 241 -16.79 -8.02 11.58
C GLY A 241 -16.56 -6.81 12.50
N GLU A 242 -15.69 -5.90 12.08
CA GLU A 242 -15.37 -4.64 12.76
C GLU A 242 -16.59 -3.72 12.88
N GLY A 243 -17.44 -3.67 11.84
CA GLY A 243 -18.64 -2.84 11.80
C GLY A 243 -19.67 -3.12 12.89
N LYS A 244 -19.59 -4.28 13.56
CA LYS A 244 -20.40 -4.62 14.74
C LYS A 244 -20.05 -3.81 15.99
N PHE A 245 -18.84 -3.25 16.03
CA PHE A 245 -18.29 -2.53 17.17
C PHE A 245 -17.99 -1.07 16.82
N TYR A 246 -17.69 -0.79 15.55
CA TYR A 246 -17.30 0.53 15.07
C TYR A 246 -18.02 0.89 13.76
N LYS A 247 -19.09 1.69 13.88
CA LYS A 247 -19.87 2.16 12.74
C LYS A 247 -19.15 3.27 12.00
N VAL A 248 -19.20 3.19 10.68
CA VAL A 248 -18.66 4.21 9.77
C VAL A 248 -19.81 4.98 9.15
N SER A 249 -19.78 6.32 9.26
CA SER A 249 -20.72 7.22 8.60
C SER A 249 -19.97 8.18 7.69
N THR A 250 -20.47 8.41 6.48
CA THR A 250 -19.85 9.36 5.53
C THR A 250 -20.49 10.73 5.67
N ILE A 251 -19.66 11.75 5.90
CA ILE A 251 -20.11 13.14 5.94
C ILE A 251 -20.45 13.60 4.51
N PRO A 252 -21.69 14.07 4.25
CA PRO A 252 -22.06 14.57 2.93
C PRO A 252 -21.27 15.83 2.60
N LEU A 253 -20.75 15.91 1.38
CA LEU A 253 -19.98 17.05 0.89
C LEU A 253 -20.77 17.81 -0.18
N PRO A 254 -20.69 19.16 -0.21
CA PRO A 254 -21.21 19.96 -1.31
C PRO A 254 -20.60 19.54 -2.65
N ALA A 255 -21.34 19.69 -3.75
CA ALA A 255 -20.90 19.24 -5.07
C ALA A 255 -19.61 19.94 -5.57
N ASP A 256 -19.36 21.16 -5.11
CA ASP A 256 -18.17 21.96 -5.40
C ASP A 256 -17.01 21.73 -4.39
N CYS A 257 -17.23 20.93 -3.35
CA CYS A 257 -16.23 20.62 -2.33
C CYS A 257 -15.31 19.48 -2.77
N VAL A 258 -14.06 19.82 -3.09
CA VAL A 258 -12.98 18.84 -3.31
C VAL A 258 -12.10 18.81 -2.06
N LEU A 259 -12.51 17.99 -1.09
CA LEU A 259 -12.01 18.13 0.27
C LEU A 259 -10.53 17.71 0.43
N GLU A 260 -10.05 16.67 -0.28
CA GLU A 260 -8.65 16.17 -0.27
C GLU A 260 -7.90 16.48 1.05
N VAL A 261 -8.38 15.91 2.16
CA VAL A 261 -8.08 16.43 3.50
C VAL A 261 -6.58 16.43 3.78
N GLY A 262 -6.06 17.60 4.13
CA GLY A 262 -4.69 17.82 4.58
C GLY A 262 -4.55 18.02 6.10
N GLY A 263 -5.62 18.43 6.80
CA GLY A 263 -5.63 18.69 8.24
C GLY A 263 -7.05 18.66 8.80
N LEU A 264 -7.20 18.24 10.06
CA LEU A 264 -8.46 18.24 10.80
C LEU A 264 -8.26 18.82 12.20
N GLY A 265 -9.26 19.51 12.73
CA GLY A 265 -9.25 19.98 14.11
C GLY A 265 -10.59 20.53 14.57
N PHE A 266 -11.00 20.18 15.78
CA PHE A 266 -12.24 20.67 16.39
C PHE A 266 -12.04 22.03 17.06
N ARG A 267 -12.99 22.93 16.84
CA ARG A 267 -13.20 24.13 17.65
C ARG A 267 -13.83 23.78 18.99
N PRO A 268 -13.59 24.57 20.04
CA PRO A 268 -14.27 24.45 21.33
C PRO A 268 -15.81 24.47 21.23
N ASP A 269 -16.38 25.16 20.23
CA ASP A 269 -17.82 25.19 19.95
C ASP A 269 -18.38 23.92 19.27
N GLY A 270 -17.53 22.90 19.04
CA GLY A 270 -17.93 21.61 18.47
C GLY A 270 -17.93 21.55 16.94
N LYS A 271 -17.61 22.65 16.24
CA LYS A 271 -17.45 22.63 14.78
C LYS A 271 -16.10 22.04 14.40
N LEU A 272 -16.05 21.31 13.28
CA LEU A 272 -14.82 20.74 12.75
C LEU A 272 -14.27 21.61 11.61
N LEU A 273 -12.98 21.92 11.64
CA LEU A 273 -12.25 22.50 10.52
C LEU A 273 -11.48 21.42 9.76
N ALA A 274 -11.51 21.51 8.43
CA ALA A 274 -10.77 20.65 7.52
C ALA A 274 -10.01 21.48 6.49
N CYS A 275 -8.67 21.47 6.51
CA CYS A 275 -7.87 22.10 5.46
C CYS A 275 -7.60 21.11 4.32
N THR A 276 -7.39 21.63 3.12
CA THR A 276 -7.32 20.83 1.90
C THR A 276 -6.01 21.05 1.15
N ARG A 277 -5.55 20.03 0.42
CA ARG A 277 -4.45 20.17 -0.54
C ARG A 277 -4.70 21.24 -1.61
N ARG A 278 -5.95 21.62 -1.85
CA ARG A 278 -6.32 22.69 -2.80
C ARG A 278 -6.19 24.10 -2.22
N GLY A 279 -5.74 24.23 -0.97
CA GLY A 279 -5.51 25.54 -0.37
C GLY A 279 -6.76 26.16 0.24
N GLU A 280 -7.70 25.32 0.66
CA GLU A 280 -8.95 25.75 1.28
C GLU A 280 -9.02 25.26 2.73
N VAL A 281 -9.89 25.91 3.50
CA VAL A 281 -10.35 25.42 4.80
C VAL A 281 -11.87 25.36 4.73
N TRP A 282 -12.44 24.25 5.17
CA TRP A 282 -13.88 24.00 5.23
C TRP A 282 -14.32 23.86 6.69
N MET A 283 -15.47 24.43 7.01
CA MET A 283 -16.15 24.30 8.30
C MET A 283 -17.25 23.25 8.17
N VAL A 284 -17.28 22.30 9.09
CA VAL A 284 -18.34 21.30 9.24
C VAL A 284 -19.09 21.58 10.53
N GLU A 285 -20.34 22.03 10.41
CA GLU A 285 -21.27 22.23 11.51
C GLU A 285 -22.01 20.92 11.82
N ASN A 286 -22.23 20.63 13.10
CA ASN A 286 -22.83 19.39 13.61
C ASN A 286 -22.17 18.08 13.11
N PRO A 287 -20.82 17.98 13.08
CA PRO A 287 -20.12 16.83 12.48
C PRO A 287 -20.39 15.48 13.17
N THR A 288 -20.92 15.51 14.40
CA THR A 288 -21.25 14.33 15.21
C THR A 288 -22.74 14.00 15.24
N SER A 289 -23.57 14.66 14.42
CA SER A 289 -25.00 14.33 14.34
C SER A 289 -25.19 12.90 13.82
N ASP A 290 -26.16 12.19 14.39
CA ASP A 290 -26.62 10.90 13.86
C ASP A 290 -27.51 11.07 12.61
N SER A 291 -28.08 12.27 12.44
CA SER A 291 -28.83 12.70 11.27
C SER A 291 -27.89 13.46 10.31
N LEU A 292 -27.44 12.78 9.25
CA LEU A 292 -26.50 13.36 8.28
C LEU A 292 -27.06 14.58 7.53
N SER A 293 -28.39 14.77 7.50
CA SER A 293 -29.02 15.97 6.92
C SER A 293 -28.77 17.24 7.73
N ASP A 294 -28.41 17.09 9.01
CA ASP A 294 -28.16 18.23 9.91
C ASP A 294 -26.71 18.72 9.82
N VAL A 295 -25.87 17.96 9.13
CA VAL A 295 -24.47 18.30 8.89
C VAL A 295 -24.40 19.33 7.77
N LYS A 296 -23.80 20.48 8.08
CA LYS A 296 -23.62 21.56 7.11
C LYS A 296 -22.15 21.82 6.89
N VAL A 297 -21.73 21.70 5.64
CA VAL A 297 -20.34 21.92 5.21
C VAL A 297 -20.28 23.21 4.41
N THR A 298 -19.43 24.14 4.84
CA THR A 298 -19.26 25.44 4.18
C THR A 298 -17.79 25.78 4.03
N LYS A 299 -17.44 26.49 2.96
CA LYS A 299 -16.07 26.98 2.78
C LYS A 299 -15.82 28.06 3.83
N TYR A 300 -14.79 27.85 4.64
CA TYR A 300 -14.36 28.77 5.69
C TYR A 300 -13.34 29.78 5.15
N ALA A 301 -12.27 29.29 4.52
CA ALA A 301 -11.20 30.11 3.97
C ALA A 301 -10.64 29.51 2.67
N GLY A 302 -9.87 30.32 1.94
CA GLY A 302 -9.15 29.88 0.73
C GLY A 302 -7.93 30.75 0.44
N GLY A 303 -7.16 30.35 -0.58
CA GLY A 303 -5.95 31.09 -1.00
C GLY A 303 -4.66 30.59 -0.37
N LEU A 304 -4.68 29.44 0.30
CA LEU A 304 -3.49 28.77 0.83
C LEU A 304 -2.81 27.93 -0.28
N HIS A 305 -1.57 27.51 -0.04
CA HIS A 305 -0.77 26.71 -0.96
C HIS A 305 -0.53 25.31 -0.39
N GLU A 306 -1.39 24.36 -0.76
CA GLU A 306 -1.29 22.96 -0.33
C GLU A 306 -1.23 22.82 1.20
N ALA A 307 -2.36 23.09 1.85
CA ALA A 307 -2.49 22.98 3.29
C ALA A 307 -2.50 21.51 3.72
N LEU A 308 -1.54 21.12 4.56
CA LEU A 308 -1.25 19.73 4.94
C LEU A 308 -1.15 19.54 6.46
N GLY A 309 -1.83 20.42 7.17
CA GLY A 309 -2.32 20.19 8.52
C GLY A 309 -2.69 21.51 9.19
N LEU A 310 -3.40 21.42 10.32
CA LEU A 310 -3.90 22.57 11.05
C LEU A 310 -3.94 22.29 12.55
N PHE A 311 -3.89 23.36 13.34
CA PHE A 311 -4.08 23.34 14.78
C PHE A 311 -5.08 24.42 15.17
N VAL A 312 -6.20 24.02 15.76
CA VAL A 312 -7.23 24.95 16.27
C VAL A 312 -6.83 25.37 17.68
N GLN A 313 -6.58 26.66 17.89
CA GLN A 313 -6.22 27.17 19.20
C GLN A 313 -7.45 27.48 20.04
N ASP A 314 -8.43 28.14 19.42
CA ASP A 314 -9.67 28.58 20.03
C ASP A 314 -10.73 28.75 18.91
N ASN A 315 -11.90 29.30 19.24
CA ASN A 315 -12.96 29.49 18.25
C ASN A 315 -12.56 30.45 17.12
N ASP A 316 -11.66 31.39 17.38
CA ASP A 316 -11.38 32.48 16.44
C ASP A 316 -9.97 32.38 15.84
N THR A 317 -9.14 31.44 16.28
CA THR A 317 -7.74 31.32 15.88
C THR A 317 -7.40 29.90 15.44
N VAL A 318 -6.92 29.76 14.20
CA VAL A 318 -6.39 28.50 13.66
C VAL A 318 -5.02 28.74 13.03
N PHE A 319 -4.11 27.79 13.23
CA PHE A 319 -2.82 27.75 12.54
C PHE A 319 -2.86 26.68 11.46
N VAL A 320 -2.36 26.99 10.28
CA VAL A 320 -2.36 26.07 9.14
C VAL A 320 -0.94 25.96 8.58
N VAL A 321 -0.43 24.74 8.45
CA VAL A 321 0.80 24.49 7.71
C VAL A 321 0.42 24.34 6.24
N GLN A 322 0.94 25.26 5.44
CA GLN A 322 0.95 25.18 3.99
C GLN A 322 2.39 24.98 3.50
N ARG A 323 2.55 24.62 2.23
CA ARG A 323 3.86 24.23 1.69
C ARG A 323 5.00 25.23 1.99
N PRO A 324 4.83 26.56 1.81
CA PRO A 324 5.90 27.52 2.05
C PRO A 324 5.96 28.06 3.49
N GLU A 325 4.90 27.95 4.28
CA GLU A 325 4.81 28.64 5.58
C GLU A 325 3.82 28.02 6.58
N LEU A 326 3.99 28.40 7.84
CA LEU A 326 2.99 28.29 8.90
C LEU A 326 2.22 29.61 8.95
N THR A 327 0.91 29.54 8.74
CA THR A 327 0.01 30.70 8.70
C THR A 327 -0.92 30.69 9.89
N LYS A 328 -1.10 31.83 10.55
CA LYS A 328 -2.17 32.06 11.52
C LYS A 328 -3.35 32.71 10.80
N ILE A 329 -4.54 32.17 11.00
CA ILE A 329 -5.81 32.73 10.52
C ILE A 329 -6.61 33.17 11.75
N VAL A 330 -7.09 34.42 11.75
CA VAL A 330 -7.92 34.99 12.79
C VAL A 330 -9.28 35.42 12.25
N GLU A 331 -10.32 34.99 12.95
CA GLU A 331 -11.71 35.33 12.73
C GLU A 331 -12.05 36.69 13.35
N LYS A 332 -12.73 37.55 12.59
CA LYS A 332 -13.28 38.82 13.10
C LYS A 332 -14.76 38.89 12.72
N GLY A 333 -15.62 38.95 13.73
CA GLY A 333 -17.07 39.02 13.53
C GLY A 333 -17.65 37.82 12.75
N GLY A 334 -17.13 36.61 12.96
CA GLY A 334 -17.62 35.41 12.27
C GLY A 334 -16.88 35.06 10.97
N VAL A 335 -15.92 35.89 10.53
CA VAL A 335 -15.27 35.75 9.22
C VAL A 335 -13.74 35.65 9.36
N PRO A 336 -13.08 34.61 8.80
CA PRO A 336 -11.62 34.51 8.78
C PRO A 336 -11.05 35.61 7.89
N SER A 337 -10.60 36.70 8.51
CA SER A 337 -10.32 37.97 7.84
C SER A 337 -8.84 38.36 7.89
N GLU A 338 -8.07 37.78 8.80
CA GLU A 338 -6.66 38.11 8.99
C GLU A 338 -5.81 36.86 8.81
N PHE A 339 -4.83 36.93 7.91
CA PHE A 339 -3.88 35.88 7.60
C PHE A 339 -2.49 36.43 7.85
N SER A 340 -1.73 35.79 8.73
CA SER A 340 -0.38 36.23 9.10
C SER A 340 0.60 35.07 9.02
N THR A 341 1.68 35.27 8.28
CA THR A 341 2.82 34.35 8.27
C THR A 341 3.46 34.34 9.65
N VAL A 342 3.44 33.17 10.30
CA VAL A 342 4.15 32.94 11.57
C VAL A 342 5.58 32.52 11.28
N CYS A 343 5.80 31.68 10.27
CA CYS A 343 7.13 31.23 9.87
C CYS A 343 7.15 30.75 8.41
N ASP A 344 8.16 31.16 7.65
CA ASP A 344 8.38 30.82 6.22
C ASP A 344 9.82 30.33 5.94
N LYS A 345 10.57 29.96 6.99
CA LYS A 345 12.03 29.85 6.95
C LYS A 345 12.58 28.54 6.36
N TRP A 346 11.73 27.66 5.82
CA TRP A 346 12.16 26.41 5.19
C TRP A 346 12.19 26.40 3.66
N GLY A 347 11.57 27.38 3.00
CA GLY A 347 11.67 27.51 1.55
C GLY A 347 11.07 26.35 0.76
N VAL A 348 10.96 26.56 -0.55
CA VAL A 348 10.40 25.63 -1.53
C VAL A 348 11.17 25.77 -2.84
N SER A 349 11.55 24.67 -3.47
CA SER A 349 12.26 24.68 -4.75
C SER A 349 11.33 24.54 -5.96
N GLY A 350 10.01 24.40 -5.72
CA GLY A 350 9.03 24.04 -6.74
C GLY A 350 8.92 22.53 -7.01
N ASP A 351 9.68 21.71 -6.30
CA ASP A 351 9.57 20.24 -6.39
C ASP A 351 8.24 19.78 -5.80
N TYR A 352 7.52 18.92 -6.52
CA TYR A 352 6.15 18.56 -6.14
C TYR A 352 6.07 17.80 -4.82
N HIS A 353 7.16 17.14 -4.42
CA HIS A 353 7.19 16.25 -3.26
C HIS A 353 7.66 16.97 -1.98
N GLU A 354 7.97 18.27 -2.04
CA GLU A 354 8.39 19.08 -0.88
C GLU A 354 7.21 19.50 0.02
N PHE A 355 6.46 18.52 0.53
CA PHE A 355 5.37 18.72 1.49
C PHE A 355 5.85 19.24 2.85
N ALA A 356 4.99 19.99 3.54
CA ALA A 356 5.16 20.37 4.94
C ALA A 356 3.95 19.84 5.73
N PHE A 357 4.18 19.09 6.80
CA PHE A 357 3.13 18.44 7.59
C PHE A 357 3.15 18.93 9.04
N GLY A 358 1.98 18.89 9.70
CA GLY A 358 1.77 19.44 11.05
C GLY A 358 0.80 20.63 11.01
N PRO A 359 0.77 21.51 12.02
CA PRO A 359 1.70 21.57 13.12
C PRO A 359 1.24 20.69 14.28
N ALA A 360 2.18 19.95 14.89
CA ALA A 360 2.00 19.47 16.26
C ALA A 360 2.34 20.61 17.23
N ARG A 361 1.68 20.70 18.38
CA ARG A 361 1.93 21.80 19.34
C ARG A 361 2.23 21.27 20.73
N ASP A 362 3.33 21.75 21.33
CA ASP A 362 3.69 21.41 22.71
C ASP A 362 2.94 22.30 23.74
N LYS A 363 3.10 21.97 25.03
CA LYS A 363 2.49 22.73 26.14
C LYS A 363 3.05 24.15 26.29
N ALA A 364 4.24 24.43 25.76
CA ALA A 364 4.83 25.78 25.74
C ALA A 364 4.38 26.61 24.53
N GLY A 365 3.53 26.05 23.67
CA GLY A 365 2.99 26.69 22.49
C GLY A 365 3.91 26.66 21.28
N ASN A 366 5.03 25.94 21.32
CA ASN A 366 5.87 25.74 20.15
C ASN A 366 5.19 24.78 19.18
N MET A 367 5.35 25.06 17.89
CA MET A 367 4.81 24.25 16.80
C MET A 367 5.91 23.46 16.11
N PHE A 368 5.63 22.21 15.77
CA PHE A 368 6.55 21.29 15.12
C PHE A 368 6.02 20.92 13.74
N VAL A 369 6.88 21.08 12.74
CA VAL A 369 6.56 20.85 11.34
C VAL A 369 7.57 19.83 10.80
N THR A 370 7.08 18.80 10.11
CA THR A 370 7.94 17.83 9.42
C THR A 370 7.97 18.11 7.93
N LEU A 371 9.17 18.16 7.36
CA LEU A 371 9.43 18.62 6.01
C LEU A 371 9.88 17.45 5.13
N ASN A 372 9.05 17.08 4.18
CA ASN A 372 9.31 16.00 3.23
C ASN A 372 10.51 16.34 2.34
N VAL A 373 11.26 15.32 1.92
CA VAL A 373 12.29 15.45 0.87
C VAL A 373 11.63 15.55 -0.52
N GLY A 374 12.27 16.27 -1.45
CA GLY A 374 11.84 16.35 -2.87
C GLY A 374 12.16 15.09 -3.68
N PHE A 375 11.73 15.03 -4.95
CA PHE A 375 11.82 13.83 -5.81
C PHE A 375 12.42 14.16 -7.22
N GLY A 376 13.45 13.42 -7.67
CA GLY A 376 13.96 13.57 -9.05
C GLY A 376 15.26 12.81 -9.35
N GLY A 377 15.16 11.51 -9.67
CA GLY A 377 16.33 10.62 -9.84
C GLY A 377 16.89 10.08 -8.51
N GLY A 378 16.03 10.00 -7.50
CA GLY A 378 16.33 9.83 -6.08
C GLY A 378 15.74 10.99 -5.27
N HIS A 379 15.54 10.82 -3.97
CA HIS A 379 15.03 11.90 -3.12
C HIS A 379 16.11 12.93 -2.78
N GLN A 380 15.73 14.22 -2.78
CA GLN A 380 16.66 15.35 -2.67
C GLN A 380 16.19 16.36 -1.64
N ALA A 381 17.11 16.99 -0.92
CA ALA A 381 16.83 18.14 -0.06
C ALA A 381 17.26 19.43 -0.78
N LYS A 382 16.50 19.88 -1.80
CA LYS A 382 16.89 21.04 -2.63
C LYS A 382 16.74 22.36 -1.87
N ALA A 383 15.59 22.55 -1.24
CA ALA A 383 15.32 23.68 -0.35
C ALA A 383 15.83 23.43 1.09
N PRO A 384 16.07 24.49 1.88
CA PRO A 384 16.45 24.39 3.28
C PRO A 384 15.58 23.42 4.09
N TRP A 385 16.21 22.68 5.00
CA TRP A 385 15.53 21.84 6.00
C TRP A 385 14.63 20.72 5.45
N ARG A 386 14.66 20.42 4.15
CA ARG A 386 13.96 19.24 3.61
C ARG A 386 14.58 17.97 4.17
N GLY A 387 13.74 17.06 4.67
CA GLY A 387 14.14 15.89 5.45
C GLY A 387 14.39 16.18 6.95
N TRP A 388 13.83 17.28 7.47
CA TRP A 388 13.92 17.68 8.88
C TRP A 388 12.56 17.81 9.55
N CYS A 389 12.57 17.68 10.87
CA CYS A 389 11.59 18.31 11.74
C CYS A 389 12.14 19.66 12.19
N VAL A 390 11.32 20.71 12.11
CA VAL A 390 11.64 22.05 12.62
C VAL A 390 10.68 22.41 13.74
N LYS A 391 11.17 23.19 14.70
CA LYS A 391 10.41 23.78 15.81
C LYS A 391 10.24 25.26 15.55
N VAL A 392 9.04 25.78 15.74
CA VAL A 392 8.69 27.20 15.60
C VAL A 392 8.15 27.68 16.95
N SER A 393 8.80 28.65 17.57
CA SER A 393 8.31 29.23 18.84
C SER A 393 7.11 30.16 18.60
N PRO A 394 6.36 30.52 19.66
CA PRO A 394 5.18 31.38 19.53
C PRO A 394 5.44 32.75 18.86
N ASP A 395 6.67 33.25 18.91
CA ASP A 395 7.12 34.49 18.27
C ASP A 395 7.56 34.30 16.79
N GLY A 396 7.44 33.08 16.25
CA GLY A 396 7.74 32.76 14.85
C GLY A 396 9.18 32.37 14.57
N LYS A 397 10.06 32.32 15.58
CA LYS A 397 11.45 31.89 15.37
C LYS A 397 11.52 30.38 15.11
N MET A 398 12.19 30.01 14.01
CA MET A 398 12.40 28.62 13.63
C MET A 398 13.75 28.10 14.11
N GLU A 399 13.75 26.87 14.61
CA GLU A 399 14.95 26.12 15.01
C GLU A 399 14.90 24.72 14.37
N PRO A 400 15.99 24.25 13.73
CA PRO A 400 16.07 22.86 13.30
C PRO A 400 16.08 21.93 14.52
N TYR A 401 15.18 20.95 14.53
CA TYR A 401 14.95 20.11 15.70
C TYR A 401 15.56 18.72 15.55
N ALA A 402 15.24 18.02 14.46
CA ALA A 402 15.76 16.68 14.17
C ALA A 402 15.77 16.39 12.67
N TYR A 403 16.48 15.36 12.21
CA TYR A 403 16.76 15.17 10.79
C TYR A 403 16.76 13.71 10.35
N GLY A 404 16.77 13.49 9.05
CA GLY A 404 16.73 12.15 8.46
C GLY A 404 15.32 11.61 8.23
N LEU A 405 14.36 12.50 8.06
CA LEU A 405 12.98 12.17 7.71
C LEU A 405 12.90 12.00 6.19
N ARG A 406 12.08 11.04 5.72
CA ARG A 406 11.78 10.89 4.29
C ARG A 406 10.49 11.61 3.97
N SER A 407 9.37 10.91 4.10
CA SER A 407 7.99 11.32 3.85
C SER A 407 7.18 11.23 5.13
N PRO A 408 7.43 12.16 6.07
CA PRO A 408 6.90 12.12 7.42
C PRO A 408 5.46 12.63 7.47
N ASN A 409 4.52 11.88 6.86
CA ASN A 409 3.13 12.27 6.68
C ASN A 409 2.32 12.27 8.00
N GLY A 410 2.65 13.19 8.89
CA GLY A 410 1.98 13.40 10.15
C GLY A 410 2.94 13.38 11.33
N VAL A 411 2.71 14.32 12.25
CA VAL A 411 3.49 14.54 13.46
C VAL A 411 2.51 14.96 14.54
N ASN A 412 2.62 14.37 15.74
CA ASN A 412 1.73 14.74 16.84
C ASN A 412 2.38 14.45 18.21
N PHE A 413 1.86 15.07 19.25
CA PHE A 413 2.24 14.80 20.62
C PHE A 413 1.37 13.69 21.22
N SER A 414 2.03 12.75 21.89
CA SER A 414 1.35 11.85 22.81
C SER A 414 0.80 12.61 24.03
N PRO A 415 -0.14 12.03 24.79
CA PRO A 415 -0.68 12.63 26.02
C PRO A 415 0.40 12.96 27.07
N ASP A 416 1.50 12.21 27.05
CA ASP A 416 2.65 12.40 27.95
C ASP A 416 3.54 13.59 27.53
N GLY A 417 3.26 14.24 26.41
CA GLY A 417 4.03 15.38 25.90
C GLY A 417 5.26 14.98 25.08
N GLU A 418 5.33 13.72 24.64
CA GLU A 418 6.42 13.20 23.79
C GLU A 418 6.01 13.29 22.32
N LEU A 419 6.92 13.73 21.44
CA LEU A 419 6.64 14.03 20.03
C LEU A 419 6.86 12.80 19.16
N PHE A 420 5.91 12.46 18.29
CA PHE A 420 6.02 11.31 17.39
C PHE A 420 5.69 11.68 15.95
N TYR A 421 6.19 10.87 15.02
CA TYR A 421 5.80 10.94 13.61
C TYR A 421 5.75 9.56 12.97
N CYS A 422 4.99 9.48 11.88
CA CYS A 422 5.01 8.33 10.98
C CYS A 422 5.75 8.70 9.69
N ASP A 423 6.59 7.80 9.18
CA ASP A 423 7.30 7.93 7.91
C ASP A 423 6.83 6.87 6.92
N ASN A 424 6.81 7.22 5.63
CA ASN A 424 6.37 6.30 4.58
C ASN A 424 7.55 5.57 3.93
N GLN A 425 7.31 4.31 3.56
CA GLN A 425 8.26 3.44 2.87
C GLN A 425 8.89 4.10 1.62
N GLY A 426 10.21 3.93 1.44
CA GLY A 426 10.97 4.35 0.27
C GLY A 426 12.48 4.22 0.48
N GLU A 427 13.30 5.02 -0.20
CA GLU A 427 14.76 5.01 -0.05
C GLU A 427 15.13 5.22 1.41
N TRP A 428 16.09 4.44 1.93
CA TRP A 428 16.54 4.50 3.33
C TRP A 428 15.45 4.22 4.39
N VAL A 429 14.20 4.00 3.99
CA VAL A 429 13.04 3.73 4.85
C VAL A 429 12.43 2.41 4.41
N ALA A 430 12.90 1.33 5.02
CA ALA A 430 12.59 -0.06 4.66
C ALA A 430 11.09 -0.33 4.48
N THR A 431 10.29 0.07 5.47
CA THR A 431 8.83 0.07 5.45
C THR A 431 8.32 1.28 6.21
N ASN A 432 7.01 1.48 6.22
CA ASN A 432 6.32 2.43 7.09
C ASN A 432 6.78 2.26 8.54
N LYS A 433 6.95 3.37 9.25
CA LYS A 433 7.47 3.34 10.62
C LYS A 433 6.97 4.50 11.46
N MET A 434 6.88 4.29 12.77
CA MET A 434 6.64 5.33 13.77
C MET A 434 7.91 5.54 14.60
N HIS A 435 8.24 6.80 14.89
CA HIS A 435 9.38 7.17 15.72
C HIS A 435 9.00 8.16 16.80
N HIS A 436 9.70 8.06 17.94
CA HIS A 436 9.77 9.11 18.95
C HIS A 436 10.81 10.16 18.53
N ILE A 437 10.38 11.39 18.24
CA ILE A 437 11.26 12.49 17.81
C ILE A 437 11.92 13.18 19.00
N LYS A 438 13.24 13.02 19.09
CA LYS A 438 14.13 13.74 20.01
C LYS A 438 15.01 14.78 19.29
N PRO A 439 15.40 15.88 19.98
CA PRO A 439 16.30 16.89 19.41
C PRO A 439 17.64 16.28 18.98
N GLY A 440 18.14 16.68 17.81
CA GLY A 440 19.48 16.31 17.32
C GLY A 440 19.66 14.84 16.94
N LYS A 441 18.56 14.08 16.78
CA LYS A 441 18.61 12.68 16.35
C LYS A 441 18.37 12.52 14.85
N PHE A 442 19.03 11.51 14.28
CA PHE A 442 18.90 11.09 12.89
C PHE A 442 17.90 9.93 12.77
N TYR A 443 17.00 9.96 11.78
CA TYR A 443 15.98 8.93 11.56
C TYR A 443 16.17 8.13 10.25
N GLY A 444 17.36 8.18 9.67
CA GLY A 444 17.81 7.24 8.63
C GLY A 444 17.87 7.78 7.20
N HIS A 445 17.04 8.74 6.80
CA HIS A 445 17.07 9.24 5.41
C HIS A 445 18.21 10.22 5.15
N GLN A 446 19.14 9.89 4.25
CA GLN A 446 20.39 10.66 4.15
C GLN A 446 20.27 12.03 3.46
N ALA A 447 19.22 12.30 2.68
CA ALA A 447 19.13 13.57 1.93
C ALA A 447 19.15 14.82 2.83
N GLY A 448 18.56 14.74 4.03
CA GLY A 448 18.54 15.86 4.98
C GLY A 448 19.92 16.24 5.52
N LEU A 449 20.92 15.34 5.44
CA LEU A 449 22.28 15.59 5.92
C LEU A 449 22.93 16.81 5.24
N ARG A 450 22.47 17.16 4.02
CA ARG A 450 22.90 18.36 3.29
C ARG A 450 22.85 19.64 4.15
N TRP A 451 21.87 19.76 5.05
CA TRP A 451 21.62 20.97 5.85
C TRP A 451 22.20 20.90 7.27
N VAL A 452 22.92 19.82 7.63
CA VAL A 452 23.55 19.68 8.95
C VAL A 452 24.53 20.82 9.23
N LYS A 453 25.32 21.22 8.22
CA LYS A 453 26.30 22.31 8.32
C LYS A 453 25.68 23.67 8.70
N ASP A 454 24.40 23.87 8.41
CA ASP A 454 23.66 25.10 8.69
C ASP A 454 22.90 25.02 10.02
N SER A 455 23.04 23.91 10.76
CA SER A 455 22.32 23.62 12.00
C SER A 455 23.24 23.64 13.24
N PRO A 456 22.68 23.66 14.47
CA PRO A 456 23.45 23.49 15.71
C PRO A 456 24.18 22.13 15.86
N PHE A 457 23.97 21.22 14.91
CA PHE A 457 24.58 19.88 14.86
C PHE A 457 25.78 19.78 13.91
N ALA A 458 26.19 20.90 13.27
CA ALA A 458 27.37 20.95 12.43
C ALA A 458 28.62 20.41 13.17
N GLY A 459 29.34 19.49 12.51
CA GLY A 459 30.53 18.84 13.07
C GLY A 459 30.28 17.84 14.20
N LYS A 460 29.02 17.57 14.57
CA LYS A 460 28.66 16.61 15.63
C LYS A 460 28.12 15.28 15.11
N VAL A 461 27.83 15.17 13.81
CA VAL A 461 27.12 14.05 13.21
C VAL A 461 27.74 13.70 11.85
N PRO A 462 27.73 12.43 11.41
CA PRO A 462 28.35 12.03 10.14
C PRO A 462 27.64 12.62 8.92
N ASP A 463 28.41 13.07 7.92
CA ASP A 463 27.87 13.55 6.62
C ASP A 463 27.31 12.41 5.75
N LYS A 464 27.64 11.17 6.10
CA LYS A 464 27.14 9.95 5.45
C LYS A 464 27.06 8.81 6.45
N VAL A 465 26.02 8.00 6.32
CA VAL A 465 25.80 6.81 7.16
C VAL A 465 26.02 5.54 6.33
N PRO A 466 26.77 4.53 6.82
CA PRO A 466 27.00 3.28 6.08
C PRO A 466 25.71 2.53 5.75
N SER A 467 25.65 1.97 4.53
CA SER A 467 24.54 1.16 4.00
C SER A 467 24.84 -0.34 4.10
N GLY A 468 23.80 -1.17 4.06
CA GLY A 468 23.89 -2.63 3.98
C GLY A 468 23.90 -3.36 5.32
N ILE A 469 23.67 -2.65 6.43
CA ILE A 469 23.58 -3.23 7.77
C ILE A 469 22.13 -3.62 8.05
N ARG A 470 21.91 -4.85 8.54
CA ARG A 470 20.60 -5.28 9.03
C ARG A 470 20.27 -4.63 10.37
N TYR A 471 19.00 -4.30 10.58
CA TYR A 471 18.56 -3.67 11.83
C TYR A 471 18.79 -4.54 13.06
N ASP A 472 18.98 -5.85 12.91
CA ASP A 472 19.33 -6.78 13.99
C ASP A 472 20.86 -6.97 14.20
N GLY A 473 21.68 -6.08 13.63
CA GLY A 473 23.13 -6.03 13.88
C GLY A 473 23.94 -7.02 13.07
N VAL A 474 23.51 -7.35 11.85
CA VAL A 474 24.28 -8.19 10.93
C VAL A 474 24.83 -7.31 9.81
N ASP A 475 26.14 -7.35 9.59
CA ASP A 475 26.81 -6.59 8.54
C ASP A 475 26.53 -7.16 7.13
N LYS A 476 26.99 -6.46 6.10
CA LYS A 476 26.83 -6.86 4.70
C LYS A 476 27.51 -8.19 4.33
N ASN A 477 28.42 -8.68 5.15
CA ASN A 477 29.14 -9.95 4.97
C ASN A 477 28.48 -11.10 5.75
N GLY A 478 27.41 -10.82 6.51
CA GLY A 478 26.72 -11.82 7.33
C GLY A 478 27.29 -11.97 8.75
N ASN A 479 28.22 -11.12 9.18
CA ASN A 479 28.79 -11.18 10.53
C ASN A 479 27.96 -10.35 11.52
N GLN A 480 27.81 -10.84 12.75
CA GLN A 480 27.23 -10.04 13.82
C GLN A 480 28.16 -8.86 14.15
N THR A 481 27.59 -7.68 14.34
CA THR A 481 28.27 -6.44 14.66
C THR A 481 27.48 -5.66 15.70
N ASP A 482 28.19 -5.02 16.63
CA ASP A 482 27.63 -4.04 17.56
C ASP A 482 27.64 -2.62 16.97
N THR A 483 28.13 -2.47 15.75
CA THR A 483 28.16 -1.19 15.03
C THR A 483 26.85 -1.01 14.27
N TYR A 484 25.90 -0.33 14.91
CA TYR A 484 24.69 0.13 14.24
C TYR A 484 24.96 1.48 13.55
N PRO A 485 24.32 1.75 12.40
CA PRO A 485 24.32 3.09 11.87
C PRO A 485 23.71 4.05 12.91
N ASP A 486 24.31 5.23 13.08
CA ASP A 486 23.94 6.21 14.10
C ASP A 486 22.60 6.90 13.78
N PHE A 487 21.51 6.15 13.85
CA PHE A 487 20.13 6.64 13.81
C PHE A 487 19.34 6.09 15.00
N ASP A 488 18.30 6.83 15.39
CA ASP A 488 17.34 6.39 16.39
C ASP A 488 16.43 5.31 15.77
N PRO A 489 16.23 4.14 16.41
CA PRO A 489 15.37 3.10 15.86
C PRO A 489 13.89 3.51 15.92
N PRO A 490 13.03 3.00 15.02
CA PRO A 490 11.59 3.22 15.13
C PRO A 490 11.03 2.47 16.33
N CYS A 491 10.05 3.06 17.00
CA CYS A 491 9.32 2.36 18.06
C CYS A 491 8.37 1.30 17.48
N VAL A 492 7.90 1.51 16.25
CA VAL A 492 7.06 0.55 15.52
C VAL A 492 7.44 0.54 14.04
N TRP A 493 7.68 -0.66 13.52
CA TRP A 493 7.59 -0.95 12.09
C TRP A 493 6.18 -1.39 11.75
N PHE A 494 5.62 -0.83 10.67
CA PHE A 494 4.39 -1.32 10.07
C PHE A 494 4.76 -2.21 8.87
N PRO A 495 4.61 -3.55 8.97
CA PRO A 495 5.03 -4.44 7.90
C PRO A 495 4.28 -4.17 6.60
N TYR A 496 5.05 -4.04 5.54
CA TYR A 496 4.56 -3.50 4.29
C TYR A 496 3.47 -4.38 3.67
N GLY A 497 2.32 -3.79 3.34
CA GLY A 497 1.16 -4.48 2.77
C GLY A 497 0.27 -5.18 3.80
N ARG A 498 0.82 -5.63 4.94
CA ARG A 498 0.06 -6.18 6.06
C ARG A 498 -0.54 -5.06 6.91
N MET A 499 0.30 -4.10 7.28
CA MET A 499 -0.03 -2.92 8.09
C MET A 499 0.07 -1.65 7.24
N GLY A 500 -0.60 -1.66 6.09
CA GLY A 500 -0.60 -0.52 5.19
C GLY A 500 0.66 -0.36 4.35
N LYS A 501 0.71 0.72 3.56
CA LYS A 501 1.79 1.06 2.62
C LYS A 501 2.16 2.54 2.62
N SER A 502 1.33 3.38 3.25
CA SER A 502 1.50 4.81 3.38
C SER A 502 0.79 5.29 4.64
N ALA A 503 1.49 5.19 5.78
CA ALA A 503 0.97 5.52 7.10
C ALA A 503 0.77 7.05 7.27
N SER A 504 -0.28 7.43 7.97
CA SER A 504 -0.60 8.82 8.27
C SER A 504 -0.21 9.22 9.69
N GLU A 505 -0.62 10.41 10.11
CA GLU A 505 -0.44 10.94 11.46
C GLU A 505 -0.94 9.99 12.56
N PRO A 506 -0.15 9.78 13.63
CA PRO A 506 -0.63 9.09 14.83
C PRO A 506 -1.46 10.03 15.71
N VAL A 507 -2.61 9.55 16.20
CA VAL A 507 -3.45 10.25 17.20
C VAL A 507 -3.78 9.33 18.36
N TRP A 508 -3.75 9.81 19.60
CA TRP A 508 -4.00 8.99 20.78
C TRP A 508 -5.46 9.05 21.22
N ASP A 509 -6.01 7.90 21.59
CA ASP A 509 -7.31 7.85 22.27
C ASP A 509 -7.18 8.36 23.71
N THR A 510 -7.59 9.60 23.90
CA THR A 510 -7.71 10.25 25.22
C THR A 510 -9.17 10.35 25.68
N THR A 511 -10.08 9.63 25.01
CA THR A 511 -11.52 9.79 25.19
C THR A 511 -12.06 9.17 26.48
N GLY A 512 -11.23 8.39 27.20
CA GLY A 512 -11.59 7.78 28.48
C GLY A 512 -12.65 6.68 28.35
N GLY A 513 -12.53 5.83 27.33
CA GLY A 513 -13.43 4.71 27.05
C GLY A 513 -14.60 5.03 26.12
N LYS A 514 -14.81 6.29 25.73
CA LYS A 514 -15.87 6.64 24.76
C LYS A 514 -15.62 6.05 23.36
N PHE A 515 -14.36 5.77 23.02
CA PHE A 515 -13.97 5.09 21.79
C PHE A 515 -13.69 3.58 21.97
N GLY A 516 -14.30 2.98 22.98
CA GLY A 516 -14.13 1.57 23.32
C GLY A 516 -12.87 1.32 24.16
N PRO A 517 -12.33 0.09 24.15
CA PRO A 517 -11.44 -0.38 25.20
C PRO A 517 -9.97 0.04 25.01
N PHE A 518 -9.65 0.90 24.03
CA PHE A 518 -8.28 1.15 23.57
C PHE A 518 -7.70 2.48 24.08
N THR A 519 -8.21 3.00 25.19
CA THR A 519 -7.73 4.26 25.77
C THR A 519 -6.22 4.21 26.03
N GLY A 520 -5.54 5.29 25.64
CA GLY A 520 -4.07 5.42 25.72
C GLY A 520 -3.31 4.87 24.51
N GLN A 521 -3.97 4.11 23.62
CA GLN A 521 -3.34 3.65 22.37
C GLN A 521 -3.36 4.75 21.30
N ALA A 522 -2.45 4.63 20.33
CA ALA A 522 -2.45 5.48 19.16
C ALA A 522 -3.20 4.81 17.99
N PHE A 523 -3.81 5.62 17.15
CA PHE A 523 -4.47 5.26 15.91
C PHE A 523 -3.74 5.91 14.74
N VAL A 524 -3.48 5.12 13.71
CA VAL A 524 -2.68 5.52 12.55
C VAL A 524 -3.46 5.12 11.29
N GLY A 525 -3.76 6.10 10.44
CA GLY A 525 -4.39 5.83 9.15
C GLY A 525 -3.42 5.23 8.15
N ASP A 526 -3.95 4.56 7.14
CA ASP A 526 -3.22 4.19 5.93
C ASP A 526 -3.91 4.71 4.68
N GLN A 527 -3.14 5.36 3.83
CA GLN A 527 -3.64 5.92 2.58
C GLN A 527 -3.96 4.81 1.58
N THR A 528 -3.11 3.80 1.42
CA THR A 528 -3.27 2.85 0.32
C THR A 528 -4.36 1.82 0.59
N ASN A 529 -4.35 1.22 1.78
CA ASN A 529 -5.29 0.20 2.20
C ASN A 529 -6.64 0.80 2.67
N SER A 530 -6.75 2.13 2.77
CA SER A 530 -7.99 2.80 3.22
C SER A 530 -8.48 2.24 4.55
N CYS A 531 -7.60 2.24 5.55
CA CYS A 531 -7.89 1.71 6.87
C CYS A 531 -7.28 2.59 7.98
N VAL A 532 -7.68 2.31 9.21
CA VAL A 532 -7.05 2.77 10.44
C VAL A 532 -6.49 1.55 11.16
N MET A 533 -5.30 1.70 11.71
CA MET A 533 -4.55 0.72 12.50
C MET A 533 -4.37 1.24 13.93
N ARG A 534 -4.14 0.34 14.88
CA ARG A 534 -3.79 0.66 16.26
C ARG A 534 -2.31 0.47 16.52
N VAL A 535 -1.79 1.21 17.48
CA VAL A 535 -0.44 1.09 18.04
C VAL A 535 -0.53 1.13 19.56
N ALA A 536 0.03 0.11 20.21
CA ALA A 536 0.25 0.09 21.65
C ALA A 536 1.75 0.15 21.92
N LEU A 537 2.19 1.18 22.65
CA LEU A 537 3.60 1.42 22.98
C LEU A 537 3.91 1.03 24.42
N GLU A 538 5.15 0.65 24.65
CA GLU A 538 5.75 0.52 25.97
C GLU A 538 7.15 1.16 25.99
N LYS A 539 7.66 1.45 27.19
CA LYS A 539 9.05 1.88 27.40
C LYS A 539 9.84 0.75 28.07
N VAL A 540 10.82 0.22 27.37
CA VAL A 540 11.78 -0.77 27.92
C VAL A 540 13.15 -0.10 27.99
N ASN A 541 13.76 -0.04 29.19
CA ASN A 541 15.03 0.66 29.43
C ASN A 541 15.04 2.13 28.92
N GLY A 542 13.90 2.81 28.98
CA GLY A 542 13.75 4.20 28.50
C GLY A 542 13.62 4.34 26.97
N VAL A 543 13.61 3.24 26.22
CA VAL A 543 13.40 3.22 24.76
C VAL A 543 11.97 2.82 24.46
N TYR A 544 11.30 3.60 23.61
CA TYR A 544 9.97 3.24 23.11
C TYR A 544 10.06 2.08 22.12
N GLN A 545 9.18 1.11 22.31
CA GLN A 545 8.92 0.02 21.39
C GLN A 545 7.47 -0.45 21.55
N GLY A 546 6.98 -1.37 20.74
CA GLY A 546 5.60 -1.84 20.89
C GLY A 546 5.05 -2.56 19.68
N ALA A 547 3.74 -2.74 19.66
CA ALA A 547 3.04 -3.48 18.62
C ALA A 547 2.05 -2.61 17.84
N CYS A 548 1.88 -2.94 16.56
CA CYS A 548 0.76 -2.47 15.75
C CYS A 548 -0.22 -3.59 15.43
N PHE A 549 -1.49 -3.21 15.26
CA PHE A 549 -2.63 -4.10 15.05
C PHE A 549 -3.57 -3.51 13.98
N PRO A 550 -4.25 -4.34 13.18
CA PRO A 550 -5.40 -3.87 12.41
C PRO A 550 -6.49 -3.28 13.33
N PHE A 551 -7.38 -2.45 12.78
CA PHE A 551 -8.48 -1.87 13.56
C PHE A 551 -9.76 -1.62 12.77
N ARG A 552 -9.72 -0.73 11.77
CA ARG A 552 -10.90 -0.42 10.96
C ARG A 552 -10.56 -0.30 9.48
N SER A 553 -11.08 -1.22 8.69
CA SER A 553 -10.95 -1.30 7.24
C SER A 553 -12.22 -0.88 6.50
N GLY A 554 -12.26 -1.00 5.18
CA GLY A 554 -13.47 -0.68 4.39
C GLY A 554 -13.83 0.80 4.36
N LEU A 555 -12.85 1.69 4.56
CA LEU A 555 -13.06 3.13 4.41
C LEU A 555 -13.10 3.48 2.92
N GLN A 556 -13.87 4.51 2.55
CA GLN A 556 -14.16 4.82 1.15
C GLN A 556 -12.97 5.40 0.38
N CYS A 557 -11.89 5.79 1.06
CA CYS A 557 -10.73 6.47 0.47
C CYS A 557 -9.53 6.41 1.44
N GLY A 558 -8.33 6.64 0.90
CA GLY A 558 -7.10 6.63 1.68
C GLY A 558 -7.07 7.64 2.83
N VAL A 559 -6.71 7.17 4.03
CA VAL A 559 -6.71 8.01 5.24
C VAL A 559 -5.45 8.86 5.29
N ASN A 560 -5.62 10.18 5.44
CA ASN A 560 -4.52 11.12 5.58
C ASN A 560 -4.49 11.81 6.94
N ARG A 561 -5.64 12.12 7.54
CA ARG A 561 -5.70 12.77 8.86
C ARG A 561 -6.77 12.15 9.73
N LEU A 562 -6.50 12.14 11.01
CA LEU A 562 -7.39 11.63 12.05
C LEU A 562 -7.59 12.73 13.10
N CYS A 563 -8.78 12.81 13.69
CA CYS A 563 -9.04 13.73 14.78
C CYS A 563 -10.19 13.20 15.64
N PHE A 564 -9.96 13.04 16.96
CA PHE A 564 -11.04 12.69 17.88
C PHE A 564 -12.01 13.85 18.04
N ALA A 565 -13.30 13.54 17.97
CA ALA A 565 -14.39 14.46 18.20
C ALA A 565 -14.73 14.57 19.70
N PRO A 566 -15.39 15.65 20.14
CA PRO A 566 -15.75 15.84 21.55
C PRO A 566 -16.64 14.74 22.15
N ASP A 567 -17.43 14.06 21.31
CA ASP A 567 -18.26 12.92 21.70
C ASP A 567 -17.47 11.61 21.86
N GLY A 568 -16.18 11.60 21.51
CA GLY A 568 -15.29 10.44 21.54
C GLY A 568 -15.21 9.67 20.23
N SER A 569 -15.99 10.02 19.20
CA SER A 569 -15.88 9.40 17.87
C SER A 569 -14.62 9.88 17.13
N LEU A 570 -14.17 9.14 16.12
CA LEU A 570 -12.97 9.46 15.36
C LEU A 570 -13.34 9.98 13.97
N MET A 571 -12.97 11.22 13.66
CA MET A 571 -13.08 11.80 12.32
C MET A 571 -11.90 11.38 11.47
N VAL A 572 -12.18 10.99 10.23
CA VAL A 572 -11.26 10.37 9.28
C VAL A 572 -11.27 11.17 7.98
N GLY A 573 -10.21 11.95 7.78
CA GLY A 573 -10.00 12.75 6.59
C GLY A 573 -9.24 11.99 5.52
N GLN A 574 -9.77 12.00 4.30
CA GLN A 574 -9.31 11.08 3.25
C GLN A 574 -8.95 11.77 1.94
N THR A 575 -8.02 11.17 1.21
CA THR A 575 -7.58 11.61 -0.13
C THR A 575 -7.00 10.46 -0.95
N ASN A 576 -7.32 10.46 -2.24
CA ASN A 576 -6.75 9.58 -3.27
C ASN A 576 -5.84 10.34 -4.24
N ARG A 577 -5.55 11.62 -3.94
CA ARG A 577 -4.79 12.48 -4.83
C ARG A 577 -3.32 12.06 -4.85
N GLY A 578 -2.84 11.71 -6.05
CA GLY A 578 -1.44 11.35 -6.31
C GLY A 578 -1.17 9.85 -6.25
N TRP A 579 -1.85 9.11 -5.37
CA TRP A 579 -1.68 7.66 -5.19
C TRP A 579 -3.05 7.01 -5.05
N GLY A 580 -3.28 5.92 -5.80
CA GLY A 580 -4.51 5.13 -5.69
C GLY A 580 -4.66 4.46 -4.32
N SER A 581 -5.90 4.20 -3.92
CA SER A 581 -6.27 3.56 -2.65
C SER A 581 -7.41 2.58 -2.86
N LEU A 582 -7.51 1.59 -1.97
CA LEU A 582 -8.49 0.51 -2.08
C LEU A 582 -9.95 0.98 -2.03
N GLY A 583 -10.25 2.03 -1.24
CA GLY A 583 -11.61 2.56 -1.15
C GLY A 583 -12.13 3.21 -2.43
N GLY A 584 -11.23 3.65 -3.32
CA GLY A 584 -11.55 4.08 -4.69
C GLY A 584 -12.20 5.46 -4.84
N LYS A 585 -12.82 6.06 -3.81
CA LYS A 585 -13.32 7.44 -3.90
C LYS A 585 -12.14 8.43 -4.02
N PRO A 586 -12.31 9.57 -4.70
CA PRO A 586 -11.22 10.53 -4.90
C PRO A 586 -10.79 11.25 -3.60
N TYR A 587 -11.71 11.45 -2.66
CA TYR A 587 -11.52 12.08 -1.36
C TYR A 587 -12.75 11.80 -0.49
N GLY A 588 -12.68 12.13 0.79
CA GLY A 588 -13.83 11.97 1.69
C GLY A 588 -13.56 12.44 3.12
N LEU A 589 -14.64 12.48 3.90
CA LEU A 589 -14.64 12.64 5.34
C LEU A 589 -15.61 11.61 5.93
N GLN A 590 -15.11 10.76 6.82
CA GLN A 590 -15.91 9.74 7.51
C GLN A 590 -15.78 9.89 9.02
N ARG A 591 -16.80 9.45 9.76
CA ARG A 591 -16.81 9.34 11.21
C ARG A 591 -16.86 7.87 11.59
N ILE A 592 -15.95 7.43 12.45
CA ILE A 592 -15.97 6.12 13.10
C ILE A 592 -16.54 6.34 14.50
N ALA A 593 -17.65 5.70 14.83
CA ALA A 593 -18.29 5.79 16.15
C ALA A 593 -18.32 4.41 16.81
N PHE A 594 -18.04 4.37 18.11
CA PHE A 594 -18.11 3.14 18.90
C PHE A 594 -19.57 2.79 19.20
N GLU A 595 -19.94 1.53 18.99
CA GLU A 595 -21.32 1.04 19.14
C GLU A 595 -21.65 0.61 20.59
N GLY A 596 -20.76 0.90 21.55
CA GLY A 596 -20.98 0.61 22.98
C GLY A 596 -20.73 -0.85 23.39
N LYS A 597 -20.20 -1.68 22.48
CA LYS A 597 -19.83 -3.07 22.75
C LYS A 597 -18.35 -3.29 22.49
N ASP A 598 -17.60 -3.76 23.48
CA ASP A 598 -16.19 -4.09 23.28
C ASP A 598 -16.05 -5.31 22.34
N PRO A 599 -15.09 -5.33 21.40
CA PRO A 599 -14.69 -6.53 20.70
C PRO A 599 -13.86 -7.45 21.60
N PHE A 600 -13.84 -8.76 21.37
CA PHE A 600 -12.75 -9.62 21.84
C PHE A 600 -11.53 -9.42 20.94
N ASP A 601 -10.50 -8.73 21.44
CA ASP A 601 -9.34 -8.33 20.64
C ASP A 601 -8.07 -8.26 21.51
N ILE A 602 -6.90 -8.22 20.86
CA ILE A 602 -5.63 -7.96 21.54
C ILE A 602 -5.59 -6.48 21.92
N HIS A 603 -5.57 -6.21 23.22
CA HIS A 603 -5.41 -4.90 23.79
C HIS A 603 -3.93 -4.48 23.75
N HIS A 604 -3.02 -5.25 24.34
CA HIS A 604 -1.58 -4.95 24.36
C HIS A 604 -0.75 -6.20 24.12
N VAL A 605 0.47 -5.99 23.60
CA VAL A 605 1.55 -6.99 23.62
C VAL A 605 2.68 -6.36 24.43
N THR A 606 3.07 -7.02 25.52
CA THR A 606 4.13 -6.56 26.41
C THR A 606 5.29 -7.55 26.38
N LEU A 607 6.51 -7.04 26.23
CA LEU A 607 7.70 -7.87 26.29
C LEU A 607 7.98 -8.34 27.73
N THR A 608 8.31 -9.63 27.87
CA THR A 608 8.80 -10.23 29.11
C THR A 608 10.22 -10.75 28.90
N LYS A 609 10.86 -11.28 29.95
CA LYS A 609 12.19 -11.92 29.81
C LYS A 609 12.15 -13.17 28.93
N ASP A 610 11.02 -13.86 28.92
CA ASP A 610 10.88 -15.20 28.33
C ASP A 610 10.02 -15.23 27.06
N GLY A 611 9.47 -14.09 26.63
CA GLY A 611 8.54 -14.00 25.49
C GLY A 611 7.63 -12.78 25.58
N PHE A 612 6.34 -12.97 25.32
CA PHE A 612 5.35 -11.89 25.29
C PHE A 612 4.13 -12.19 26.16
N ASP A 613 3.64 -11.18 26.86
CA ASP A 613 2.32 -11.18 27.46
C ASP A 613 1.33 -10.52 26.50
N LEU A 614 0.30 -11.26 26.08
CA LEU A 614 -0.79 -10.76 25.25
C LEU A 614 -1.97 -10.45 26.15
N VAL A 615 -2.32 -9.17 26.27
CA VAL A 615 -3.45 -8.69 27.06
C VAL A 615 -4.65 -8.55 26.16
N PHE A 616 -5.80 -9.11 26.57
CA PHE A 616 -7.05 -9.10 25.82
C PHE A 616 -8.08 -8.16 26.43
N THR A 617 -8.96 -7.63 25.60
CA THR A 617 -10.10 -6.80 26.02
C THR A 617 -11.14 -7.61 26.82
N LYS A 618 -11.27 -8.92 26.54
CA LYS A 618 -12.16 -9.86 27.23
C LYS A 618 -11.41 -11.12 27.68
N PRO A 619 -11.91 -11.85 28.69
CA PRO A 619 -11.32 -13.12 29.10
C PRO A 619 -11.34 -14.17 27.99
N VAL A 620 -10.20 -14.85 27.78
CA VAL A 620 -10.04 -16.01 26.91
C VAL A 620 -10.70 -17.22 27.56
N ASN A 621 -11.41 -18.03 26.76
CA ASN A 621 -11.88 -19.36 27.18
C ASN A 621 -10.68 -20.31 27.33
N PRO A 622 -10.38 -20.85 28.53
CA PRO A 622 -9.30 -21.79 28.72
C PRO A 622 -9.38 -23.03 27.81
N ASP A 623 -10.60 -23.48 27.49
CA ASP A 623 -10.83 -24.67 26.64
C ASP A 623 -10.54 -24.40 25.15
N SER A 624 -10.47 -23.13 24.74
CA SER A 624 -10.09 -22.75 23.36
C SER A 624 -8.58 -22.79 23.13
N ILE A 625 -7.78 -22.91 24.20
CA ILE A 625 -6.32 -22.96 24.12
C ILE A 625 -5.90 -24.34 23.62
N GLY A 626 -5.72 -24.45 22.30
CA GLY A 626 -5.24 -25.68 21.65
C GLY A 626 -3.77 -26.00 21.96
N ALA A 627 -3.23 -27.01 21.28
CA ALA A 627 -1.83 -27.43 21.41
C ALA A 627 -0.83 -26.31 21.05
N LYS A 628 -1.23 -25.37 20.19
CA LYS A 628 -0.52 -24.13 19.87
C LYS A 628 -1.52 -22.98 19.97
N ALA A 629 -1.39 -22.15 21.00
CA ALA A 629 -2.26 -20.99 21.22
C ALA A 629 -1.91 -19.82 20.28
N ALA A 630 -0.64 -19.74 19.89
CA ALA A 630 -0.11 -18.74 18.98
C ALA A 630 1.02 -19.33 18.13
N SER A 631 1.18 -18.79 16.94
CA SER A 631 2.39 -18.90 16.13
C SER A 631 3.17 -17.59 16.18
N VAL A 632 4.50 -17.69 16.23
CA VAL A 632 5.39 -16.53 16.24
C VAL A 632 6.45 -16.69 15.16
N SER A 633 6.53 -15.71 14.29
CA SER A 633 7.61 -15.54 13.31
C SER A 633 8.31 -14.22 13.59
N SER A 634 9.55 -14.08 13.13
CA SER A 634 10.21 -12.77 13.17
C SER A 634 11.00 -12.51 11.91
N PHE A 635 11.21 -11.24 11.60
CA PHE A 635 12.01 -10.78 10.48
C PHE A 635 12.71 -9.47 10.83
N THR A 636 13.62 -9.04 9.98
CA THR A 636 14.29 -7.74 10.07
C THR A 636 14.35 -7.09 8.69
N TYR A 637 14.98 -5.92 8.61
CA TYR A 637 15.20 -5.19 7.38
C TYR A 637 16.68 -4.86 7.21
N ILE A 638 17.04 -4.43 6.01
CA ILE A 638 18.37 -3.92 5.70
C ILE A 638 18.26 -2.39 5.55
N TYR A 639 19.12 -1.66 6.25
CA TYR A 639 19.27 -0.23 6.02
C TYR A 639 20.03 0.01 4.71
N LYS A 640 19.32 0.42 3.65
CA LYS A 640 19.90 0.64 2.32
C LYS A 640 19.17 1.73 1.54
N SER A 641 19.81 2.21 0.47
CA SER A 641 19.31 3.27 -0.41
C SER A 641 18.15 2.85 -1.29
N ASP A 642 17.94 1.56 -1.52
CA ASP A 642 16.87 1.07 -2.40
C ASP A 642 15.50 1.51 -1.89
N TYR A 643 14.55 1.65 -2.82
CA TYR A 643 13.18 1.98 -2.48
C TYR A 643 12.52 0.85 -1.68
N GLY A 644 12.52 0.99 -0.36
CA GLY A 644 12.05 -0.01 0.59
C GLY A 644 12.98 -1.19 0.78
N CYS A 645 12.56 -2.07 1.68
CA CYS A 645 13.20 -3.35 1.92
C CYS A 645 12.11 -4.39 2.18
N PRO A 646 12.09 -5.51 1.45
CA PRO A 646 11.24 -6.62 1.84
C PRO A 646 11.65 -7.14 3.22
N GLU A 647 10.72 -7.79 3.91
CA GLU A 647 11.02 -8.58 5.10
C GLU A 647 12.18 -9.54 4.78
N THR A 648 13.22 -9.53 5.60
CA THR A 648 14.46 -10.28 5.40
C THR A 648 14.75 -11.13 6.62
N ASP A 649 15.42 -12.26 6.41
CA ASP A 649 15.80 -13.19 7.48
C ASP A 649 14.60 -13.67 8.29
N THR A 650 13.52 -14.05 7.61
CA THR A 650 12.32 -14.55 8.28
C THR A 650 12.63 -15.86 8.99
N ARG A 651 12.28 -15.93 10.28
CA ARG A 651 12.44 -17.10 11.14
C ARG A 651 11.09 -17.51 11.68
N ALA A 652 10.83 -18.82 11.74
CA ALA A 652 9.81 -19.35 12.62
C ALA A 652 10.42 -19.44 14.02
N GLU A 653 9.87 -18.71 14.98
CA GLU A 653 10.39 -18.72 16.35
C GLU A 653 9.82 -19.92 17.12
N LYS A 654 10.61 -20.42 18.07
CA LYS A 654 10.18 -21.54 18.91
C LYS A 654 9.31 -21.02 20.04
N VAL A 655 8.03 -21.41 20.00
CA VAL A 655 7.02 -21.01 20.97
C VAL A 655 6.85 -22.09 22.04
N GLY A 656 6.93 -21.70 23.30
CA GLY A 656 6.71 -22.58 24.46
C GLY A 656 5.23 -22.78 24.78
N LYS A 657 4.96 -23.50 25.88
CA LYS A 657 3.58 -23.70 26.35
C LYS A 657 3.02 -22.38 26.91
N ALA A 658 1.94 -21.88 26.31
CA ALA A 658 1.28 -20.68 26.76
C ALA A 658 0.62 -20.87 28.14
N LYS A 659 0.56 -19.79 28.93
CA LYS A 659 -0.05 -19.77 30.26
C LYS A 659 -1.06 -18.64 30.34
N LEU A 660 -2.29 -18.98 30.73
CA LEU A 660 -3.35 -18.00 30.95
C LEU A 660 -3.32 -17.48 32.39
N SER A 661 -3.55 -16.18 32.57
CA SER A 661 -3.75 -15.53 33.87
C SER A 661 -5.04 -16.00 34.54
N ALA A 662 -5.14 -15.79 35.85
CA ALA A 662 -6.29 -16.21 36.65
C ALA A 662 -7.61 -15.53 36.21
N ASP A 663 -7.54 -14.28 35.74
CA ASP A 663 -8.69 -13.53 35.22
C ASP A 663 -8.99 -13.82 33.74
N GLY A 664 -8.19 -14.67 33.09
CA GLY A 664 -8.32 -15.02 31.69
C GLY A 664 -7.94 -13.91 30.70
N LYS A 665 -7.45 -12.75 31.15
CA LYS A 665 -7.20 -11.59 30.27
C LYS A 665 -5.77 -11.48 29.75
N THR A 666 -4.83 -12.27 30.27
CA THR A 666 -3.44 -12.26 29.83
C THR A 666 -2.99 -13.66 29.47
N LEU A 667 -2.52 -13.83 28.23
CA LEU A 667 -1.89 -15.05 27.77
C LEU A 667 -0.38 -14.80 27.66
N SER A 668 0.39 -15.40 28.56
CA SER A 668 1.85 -15.42 28.47
C SER A 668 2.28 -16.44 27.43
N VAL A 669 3.00 -16.00 26.41
CA VAL A 669 3.50 -16.80 25.29
C VAL A 669 5.03 -16.78 25.33
N PRO A 670 5.66 -17.85 25.87
CA PRO A 670 7.12 -17.96 25.87
C PRO A 670 7.66 -18.10 24.44
N VAL A 671 8.72 -17.36 24.11
CA VAL A 671 9.34 -17.34 22.79
C VAL A 671 10.86 -17.38 22.95
N ASP A 672 11.48 -18.44 22.43
CA ASP A 672 12.93 -18.50 22.33
C ASP A 672 13.40 -17.54 21.20
N GLY A 673 14.62 -17.01 21.29
CA GLY A 673 15.23 -16.27 20.17
C GLY A 673 14.88 -14.78 20.07
N LEU A 674 14.38 -14.18 21.16
CA LEU A 674 14.23 -12.72 21.30
C LEU A 674 15.54 -12.02 20.95
N LYS A 675 15.51 -11.15 19.92
CA LYS A 675 16.67 -10.43 19.41
C LYS A 675 16.29 -9.01 19.02
N LYS A 676 17.10 -8.04 19.45
CA LYS A 676 16.95 -6.62 19.13
C LYS A 676 16.95 -6.38 17.61
N GLY A 677 16.23 -5.34 17.18
CA GLY A 677 16.19 -4.91 15.78
C GLY A 677 15.32 -5.79 14.87
N ARG A 678 14.43 -6.59 15.47
CA ARG A 678 13.51 -7.48 14.76
C ARG A 678 12.07 -7.11 15.02
N VAL A 679 11.21 -7.47 14.07
CA VAL A 679 9.77 -7.44 14.22
C VAL A 679 9.29 -8.87 14.43
N PHE A 680 8.47 -9.08 15.45
CA PHE A 680 7.83 -10.34 15.78
C PHE A 680 6.37 -10.27 15.33
N GLU A 681 6.03 -11.09 14.34
CA GLU A 681 4.65 -11.36 13.95
C GLU A 681 4.11 -12.43 14.90
N ILE A 682 3.03 -12.10 15.62
CA ILE A 682 2.33 -12.98 16.53
C ILE A 682 0.94 -13.21 15.97
N ARG A 683 0.59 -14.46 15.71
CA ARG A 683 -0.72 -14.86 15.18
C ARG A 683 -1.39 -15.83 16.13
N LEU A 684 -2.62 -15.51 16.51
CA LEU A 684 -3.46 -16.32 17.39
C LEU A 684 -4.23 -17.35 16.58
N ASP A 685 -4.28 -18.58 17.10
CA ASP A 685 -4.95 -19.70 16.46
C ASP A 685 -6.09 -20.21 17.33
N GLY A 686 -7.34 -19.96 16.88
CA GLY A 686 -8.53 -20.62 17.44
C GLY A 686 -9.02 -20.12 18.80
N LEU A 687 -8.42 -19.08 19.37
CA LEU A 687 -8.85 -18.53 20.66
C LEU A 687 -10.27 -17.93 20.58
N THR A 688 -11.08 -18.22 21.59
CA THR A 688 -12.43 -17.67 21.73
C THR A 688 -12.68 -17.17 23.15
N THR A 689 -13.72 -16.38 23.35
CA THR A 689 -14.37 -16.19 24.65
C THR A 689 -15.23 -17.41 25.03
N ALA A 690 -15.76 -17.43 26.26
CA ALA A 690 -16.61 -18.53 26.75
C ALA A 690 -17.92 -18.68 25.95
N ASP A 691 -18.46 -17.58 25.42
CA ASP A 691 -19.63 -17.54 24.54
C ASP A 691 -19.28 -17.76 23.05
N GLY A 692 -18.02 -18.07 22.73
CA GLY A 692 -17.58 -18.45 21.38
C GLY A 692 -17.24 -17.27 20.45
N GLU A 693 -17.14 -16.04 20.96
CA GLU A 693 -16.64 -14.90 20.19
C GLU A 693 -15.17 -15.13 19.83
N LYS A 694 -14.81 -14.96 18.55
CA LYS A 694 -13.44 -15.10 18.05
C LYS A 694 -12.68 -13.79 18.23
N VAL A 695 -11.35 -13.88 18.33
CA VAL A 695 -10.49 -12.69 18.30
C VAL A 695 -10.74 -11.92 17.00
N LEU A 696 -11.08 -10.64 17.11
CA LEU A 696 -11.42 -9.80 15.97
C LEU A 696 -10.22 -9.59 15.04
N HIS A 697 -9.06 -9.24 15.60
CA HIS A 697 -7.80 -9.10 14.88
C HIS A 697 -6.77 -10.09 15.46
N PRO A 698 -6.63 -11.30 14.88
CA PRO A 698 -5.79 -12.34 15.45
C PRO A 698 -4.29 -12.15 15.19
N GLU A 699 -3.86 -10.97 14.72
CA GLU A 699 -2.48 -10.68 14.35
C GLU A 699 -1.96 -9.42 15.04
N ALA A 700 -0.68 -9.46 15.44
CA ALA A 700 0.05 -8.36 16.03
C ALA A 700 1.49 -8.34 15.52
N TYR A 701 2.06 -7.15 15.35
CA TYR A 701 3.44 -6.98 14.88
C TYR A 701 4.23 -6.16 15.88
N TYR A 702 5.06 -6.83 16.69
CA TYR A 702 5.83 -6.24 17.77
C TYR A 702 7.24 -5.87 17.31
N THR A 703 7.64 -4.61 17.46
CA THR A 703 9.01 -4.15 17.20
C THR A 703 9.84 -4.24 18.46
N LEU A 704 10.96 -4.98 18.44
CA LEU A 704 11.82 -5.19 19.61
C LEU A 704 13.11 -4.38 19.46
N ASN A 705 13.28 -3.33 20.28
CA ASN A 705 14.50 -2.50 20.31
C ASN A 705 15.38 -2.82 21.52
N GLU A 706 14.77 -3.06 22.66
CA GLU A 706 15.41 -3.37 23.94
C GLU A 706 14.83 -4.65 24.54
N LEU A 707 15.69 -5.40 25.25
CA LEU A 707 15.30 -6.57 26.02
C LEU A 707 15.01 -6.17 27.47
N VAL A 708 14.06 -6.84 28.11
CA VAL A 708 13.81 -6.69 29.55
C VAL A 708 15.02 -7.27 30.31
N LYS A 709 15.53 -6.52 31.30
CA LYS A 709 16.67 -6.93 32.14
C LYS A 709 16.23 -7.84 33.26
#